data_AF-A0A7Z9H6J3-F1
#
_entry.id   AF-A0A7Z9H6J3-F1
#
_cell.length_a   1.000
_cell.length_b   1.000
_cell.length_c   1.000
_cell.angle_alpha   90.00
_cell.angle_beta   90.00
_cell.angle_gamma   90.00
#
_symmetry.space_group_name_H-M   'P 1'
#
loop_
_entity.id
_entity.type
_entity.pdbx_description
1 polymer ?
#
loop_
_entity_poly.entity_id
_entity_poly.type
_entity_poly.pdbx_seq_one_letter_code
_entity_poly.pdbx_strand_id
1 'polypeptide(L)'
;MKTVFPPVIASILLLVFCQSLSAQPANDDCNGAIPAILGANPFDISTATDSSEPTDDSLCSTTLLGGAYHDLWWSYIAPSSGLLDVTLCDATDFDTDLIVYSGSCAALDVIGCNGDTPNCAVFTSEVRNIGVASGETVIIRVGGWQPTSIGSGILTLDLRAPEAQELTCGVVGLVLAASWSSPVAVDGWTVLVDGALVADLPGDVMTWSGGRAPGIGESVEICIFASSGSSSSSVCCTVMGTPQNDTCSGATAMISSSIDFVTTDATTGSEPFDESQCASTLPGIFARDVWFSWVSPGEGVAIFSTCDMADFDTSIAVYRGSCAALQQAGCNGDASNCAVWTSIVSDVPVSTGEELLVRVGGWQPGYFGSGTLTATFSAHVIDDFEVTSLSGSGTADVSWIAAADLIEATILVDGFPVWTSPGPIASGSTSQVNVDVSIWPAVAEVCLQASTAEAIGPLVCRFVDVIEVPLEVVSGSTGNIPDDGNPTLFVAIVSTMTLPLDVRVTVDIDHPNIEDLLVRLSDPEGISVTLFAAAVGEGNGLFSTYWQAAGPHGSPHGAGLSMRPAGPGSLLDLSAGSSPVGAWTLEVTDLAAGSTGTLISWLLEIHDVPPAVLPGPDLIAGEHSSMQQLGRLGDEVGIMLQSVCCNQGNEPLDWHGNPSPLHPFMVFNLYRVSPDRIVQVGGSWAKHAPGPATTANACGFGCTIPTDPWTLGVGCSDIYSAGYNGTQSVLGPRSEIDPFTGYYDFNTSILNGPQPSFDPVERRLRVLDGDIDPMLNPESDLFVEALYVAHDDPTSSDNVIHDLVGVSGSMGVIWSFSIADPGTIGPAILSWPGAQFTEVRPESASDGRSIVASKAIPQGGGLWRYEYAIFNHDLARGIGRLDIPVSPGVTVTDITFDSPLIETIAWSNDPWLGSRGADSVTWQTAPVASGSVANPLRWGWLYSFGFTADAAPEDGVATLLGHAIEEPMSATVVGPPTAPLFIRSECNGDGMVDLADAIFLLVHLFQSGVTPPCANACDINDDNAIDVADPIALLGWLFSGSPVVPAPYPGCGVDPTVGEPGCESPPICP
;
A
#
# COMPACT_ATOMS: atom_id res chain seq x y z
N MET A 1 73.91 -50.13 -64.30
CA MET A 1 73.99 -50.34 -65.75
C MET A 1 74.36 -49.00 -66.37
N LYS A 2 75.63 -48.77 -66.70
CA LYS A 2 76.20 -48.92 -68.06
C LYS A 2 75.27 -48.33 -69.14
N THR A 3 75.64 -47.17 -69.71
CA THR A 3 76.17 -47.03 -71.09
C THR A 3 76.38 -45.54 -71.39
N VAL A 4 77.60 -45.01 -71.56
CA VAL A 4 78.52 -45.06 -72.74
C VAL A 4 78.38 -43.79 -73.62
N PHE A 5 79.36 -42.89 -73.47
CA PHE A 5 79.91 -41.91 -74.45
C PHE A 5 80.24 -42.58 -75.81
N PRO A 6 80.52 -41.92 -76.97
CA PRO A 6 81.56 -40.88 -77.06
C PRO A 6 81.44 -39.92 -78.31
N PRO A 7 82.51 -39.25 -78.83
CA PRO A 7 82.57 -37.81 -79.18
C PRO A 7 83.16 -37.61 -80.62
N VAL A 8 84.10 -36.64 -80.84
CA VAL A 8 85.12 -36.56 -81.93
C VAL A 8 84.64 -35.83 -83.22
N ILE A 9 85.26 -34.80 -83.82
CA ILE A 9 86.62 -34.19 -83.85
C ILE A 9 86.47 -32.79 -84.50
N ALA A 10 86.96 -31.70 -83.89
CA ALA A 10 88.24 -30.99 -84.13
C ALA A 10 88.33 -30.11 -85.40
N SER A 11 88.66 -28.83 -85.20
CA SER A 11 89.93 -28.19 -85.63
C SER A 11 89.80 -26.80 -86.28
N ILE A 12 90.63 -25.89 -85.73
CA ILE A 12 91.31 -24.73 -86.35
C ILE A 12 90.62 -23.35 -86.22
N LEU A 13 91.00 -22.73 -85.10
CA LEU A 13 91.47 -21.36 -84.91
C LEU A 13 91.75 -20.54 -86.19
N LEU A 14 90.98 -19.47 -86.41
CA LEU A 14 91.46 -18.26 -87.10
C LEU A 14 90.87 -17.04 -86.40
N LEU A 15 91.74 -16.25 -85.75
CA LEU A 15 91.42 -14.97 -85.11
C LEU A 15 90.94 -13.96 -86.16
N VAL A 16 89.67 -13.59 -86.08
CA VAL A 16 89.11 -12.33 -86.59
C VAL A 16 88.33 -11.73 -85.44
N PHE A 17 88.70 -10.53 -85.01
CA PHE A 17 87.91 -9.73 -84.07
C PHE A 17 86.52 -9.51 -84.67
N CYS A 18 85.52 -10.22 -84.15
CA CYS A 18 84.10 -9.99 -84.39
C CYS A 18 83.47 -9.77 -83.01
N GLN A 19 82.89 -8.60 -82.81
CA GLN A 19 82.16 -8.25 -81.60
C GLN A 19 81.09 -9.31 -81.34
N SER A 20 81.11 -9.92 -80.18
CA SER A 20 79.99 -10.74 -79.70
C SER A 20 78.77 -9.83 -79.57
N LEU A 21 77.82 -9.92 -80.52
CA LEU A 21 76.45 -9.54 -80.22
C LEU A 21 75.98 -10.45 -79.08
N SER A 22 75.71 -9.89 -77.91
CA SER A 22 75.01 -10.60 -76.84
C SER A 22 73.65 -11.01 -77.38
N ALA A 23 73.29 -12.30 -77.28
CA ALA A 23 71.95 -12.73 -77.60
C ALA A 23 70.99 -12.08 -76.61
N GLN A 24 69.89 -11.50 -77.11
CA GLN A 24 68.83 -10.96 -76.25
C GLN A 24 68.27 -12.06 -75.35
N PRO A 25 67.78 -11.71 -74.14
CA PRO A 25 67.05 -12.63 -73.27
C PRO A 25 65.90 -13.33 -74.00
N ALA A 26 65.55 -14.55 -73.59
CA ALA A 26 64.49 -15.32 -74.26
C ALA A 26 63.10 -14.67 -74.12
N ASN A 27 62.92 -13.84 -73.10
CA ASN A 27 61.69 -13.14 -72.75
C ASN A 27 61.75 -11.63 -72.98
N ASP A 28 62.53 -11.21 -74.00
CA ASP A 28 62.72 -9.81 -74.39
C ASP A 28 61.48 -9.16 -75.02
N ASP A 29 60.52 -9.97 -75.46
CA ASP A 29 59.22 -9.52 -76.00
C ASP A 29 58.09 -10.37 -75.39
N CYS A 30 56.86 -9.86 -75.42
CA CYS A 30 55.69 -10.56 -74.88
C CYS A 30 55.54 -12.00 -75.39
N ASN A 31 55.72 -12.25 -76.70
CA ASN A 31 55.59 -13.60 -77.27
C ASN A 31 56.66 -14.59 -76.76
N GLY A 32 57.76 -14.07 -76.19
CA GLY A 32 58.82 -14.84 -75.55
C GLY A 32 58.65 -15.01 -74.03
N ALA A 33 57.55 -14.52 -73.44
CA ALA A 33 57.31 -14.54 -72.01
C ALA A 33 57.55 -15.92 -71.38
N ILE A 34 58.47 -16.00 -70.43
CA ILE A 34 58.81 -17.26 -69.74
C ILE A 34 57.89 -17.49 -68.53
N PRO A 35 57.63 -18.75 -68.12
CA PRO A 35 56.81 -19.02 -66.95
C PRO A 35 57.40 -18.43 -65.67
N ALA A 36 56.62 -17.64 -64.92
CA ALA A 36 56.93 -17.24 -63.55
C ALA A 36 56.41 -18.29 -62.55
N ILE A 37 57.10 -18.40 -61.41
CA ILE A 37 56.70 -19.22 -60.26
C ILE A 37 56.29 -18.32 -59.09
N LEU A 38 55.49 -18.86 -58.16
CA LEU A 38 55.28 -18.20 -56.86
C LEU A 38 56.60 -18.09 -56.10
N GLY A 39 56.78 -16.99 -55.40
CA GLY A 39 58.04 -16.59 -54.79
C GLY A 39 58.98 -15.88 -55.78
N ALA A 40 60.28 -16.04 -55.58
CA ALA A 40 61.32 -15.27 -56.25
C ALA A 40 61.61 -15.73 -57.68
N ASN A 41 61.59 -14.78 -58.63
CA ASN A 41 61.99 -14.95 -60.04
C ASN A 41 63.12 -13.94 -60.35
N PRO A 42 64.40 -14.36 -60.30
CA PRO A 42 65.53 -13.47 -60.57
C PRO A 42 65.61 -13.04 -62.05
N PHE A 43 66.00 -11.79 -62.31
CA PHE A 43 66.13 -11.24 -63.65
C PHE A 43 67.22 -10.16 -63.75
N ASP A 44 67.62 -9.84 -64.99
CA ASP A 44 68.56 -8.75 -65.33
C ASP A 44 68.17 -8.18 -66.69
N ILE A 45 67.82 -6.89 -66.72
CA ILE A 45 67.33 -6.21 -67.93
C ILE A 45 68.45 -5.51 -68.73
N SER A 46 69.71 -5.56 -68.29
CA SER A 46 70.82 -4.81 -68.89
C SER A 46 71.12 -5.15 -70.37
N THR A 47 70.64 -6.29 -70.85
CA THR A 47 70.78 -6.73 -72.26
C THR A 47 69.45 -6.85 -73.01
N ALA A 48 68.35 -6.48 -72.35
CA ALA A 48 67.02 -6.47 -72.93
C ALA A 48 66.85 -5.29 -73.92
N THR A 49 65.80 -5.31 -74.74
CA THR A 49 65.40 -4.21 -75.62
C THR A 49 63.99 -3.74 -75.35
N ASP A 50 63.65 -2.55 -75.85
CA ASP A 50 62.31 -1.99 -75.67
C ASP A 50 61.29 -2.76 -76.53
N SER A 51 60.28 -3.33 -75.90
CA SER A 51 59.15 -3.96 -76.57
C SER A 51 58.28 -2.93 -77.30
N SER A 52 57.62 -3.37 -78.37
CA SER A 52 56.82 -2.49 -79.24
C SER A 52 55.46 -2.08 -78.65
N GLU A 53 55.02 -2.81 -77.63
CA GLU A 53 53.79 -2.61 -76.89
C GLU A 53 53.88 -1.33 -76.03
N PRO A 54 53.01 -0.33 -76.24
CA PRO A 54 53.05 0.90 -75.45
C PRO A 54 52.66 0.64 -73.99
N THR A 55 53.18 1.47 -73.09
CA THR A 55 52.69 1.52 -71.70
C THR A 55 51.34 2.24 -71.64
N ASP A 56 50.47 1.79 -70.73
CA ASP A 56 49.17 2.39 -70.44
C ASP A 56 49.06 2.58 -68.93
N ASP A 57 48.98 3.85 -68.50
CA ASP A 57 48.95 4.27 -67.10
C ASP A 57 47.53 4.52 -66.59
N SER A 58 46.49 4.18 -67.36
CA SER A 58 45.10 4.51 -67.02
C SER A 58 44.61 3.95 -65.68
N LEU A 59 45.16 2.82 -65.22
CA LEU A 59 44.87 2.23 -63.91
C LEU A 59 45.80 2.68 -62.78
N CYS A 60 46.87 3.43 -63.08
CA CYS A 60 47.92 3.78 -62.13
C CYS A 60 48.56 5.16 -62.39
N SER A 61 47.80 6.11 -62.93
CA SER A 61 48.29 7.41 -63.43
C SER A 61 49.00 8.29 -62.38
N THR A 62 48.87 7.96 -61.10
CA THR A 62 49.51 8.65 -59.97
C THR A 62 50.80 8.00 -59.50
N THR A 63 51.15 6.85 -60.06
CA THR A 63 52.31 6.04 -59.65
C THR A 63 53.56 6.34 -60.45
N LEU A 64 53.55 7.36 -61.31
CA LEU A 64 54.70 7.75 -62.15
C LEU A 64 55.18 6.65 -63.11
N LEU A 65 54.30 5.75 -63.59
CA LEU A 65 54.65 4.73 -64.58
C LEU A 65 55.36 5.35 -65.81
N GLY A 66 56.55 4.84 -66.12
CA GLY A 66 57.40 5.28 -67.20
C GLY A 66 57.14 4.55 -68.53
N GLY A 67 58.21 4.41 -69.31
CA GLY A 67 58.15 3.79 -70.64
C GLY A 67 58.34 2.28 -70.65
N ALA A 68 58.58 1.64 -69.50
CA ALA A 68 59.02 0.25 -69.40
C ALA A 68 60.16 -0.07 -70.38
N TYR A 69 61.26 0.68 -70.29
CA TYR A 69 62.43 0.52 -71.16
C TYR A 69 63.23 -0.73 -70.80
N HIS A 70 63.87 -1.36 -71.78
CA HIS A 70 64.63 -2.60 -71.62
C HIS A 70 63.83 -3.66 -70.86
N ASP A 71 62.67 -4.06 -71.37
CA ASP A 71 61.70 -4.82 -70.60
C ASP A 71 61.78 -6.34 -70.82
N LEU A 72 61.38 -7.06 -69.78
CA LEU A 72 61.26 -8.50 -69.78
C LEU A 72 59.85 -8.94 -69.43
N TRP A 73 59.44 -10.07 -70.00
CA TRP A 73 58.08 -10.58 -69.91
C TRP A 73 58.00 -11.95 -69.23
N TRP A 74 56.96 -12.15 -68.43
CA TRP A 74 56.64 -13.44 -67.80
C TRP A 74 55.18 -13.82 -68.04
N SER A 75 54.93 -15.12 -68.09
CA SER A 75 53.57 -15.67 -68.03
C SER A 75 53.37 -16.41 -66.71
N TYR A 76 52.28 -16.16 -66.02
CA TYR A 76 51.95 -16.85 -64.78
C TYR A 76 50.58 -17.51 -64.92
N ILE A 77 50.53 -18.82 -64.70
CA ILE A 77 49.28 -19.59 -64.65
C ILE A 77 48.93 -19.79 -63.18
N ALA A 78 47.83 -19.20 -62.73
CA ALA A 78 47.39 -19.29 -61.35
C ALA A 78 47.06 -20.75 -60.98
N PRO A 79 47.75 -21.35 -59.99
CA PRO A 79 47.48 -22.73 -59.58
C PRO A 79 46.15 -22.86 -58.81
N SER A 80 45.66 -21.75 -58.27
CA SER A 80 44.45 -21.61 -57.45
C SER A 80 43.82 -20.24 -57.68
N SER A 81 42.53 -20.10 -57.39
CA SER A 81 41.85 -18.81 -57.46
C SER A 81 42.23 -17.97 -56.24
N GLY A 82 42.48 -16.67 -56.38
CA GLY A 82 42.84 -15.79 -55.26
C GLY A 82 43.33 -14.40 -55.69
N LEU A 83 44.03 -13.72 -54.77
CA LEU A 83 44.63 -12.40 -55.00
C LEU A 83 46.13 -12.55 -55.22
N LEU A 84 46.57 -12.21 -56.43
CA LEU A 84 47.98 -12.18 -56.81
C LEU A 84 48.58 -10.80 -56.49
N ASP A 85 49.66 -10.81 -55.73
CA ASP A 85 50.56 -9.69 -55.53
C ASP A 85 51.85 -9.92 -56.33
N VAL A 86 52.31 -8.89 -57.02
CA VAL A 86 53.52 -8.88 -57.84
C VAL A 86 54.39 -7.72 -57.39
N THR A 87 55.59 -8.00 -56.89
CA THR A 87 56.42 -6.99 -56.24
C THR A 87 57.89 -7.08 -56.63
N LEU A 88 58.48 -5.90 -56.86
CA LEU A 88 59.91 -5.67 -57.05
C LEU A 88 60.52 -4.92 -55.86
N CYS A 89 59.68 -4.53 -54.90
CA CYS A 89 60.05 -3.67 -53.78
C CYS A 89 61.23 -4.22 -52.99
N ASP A 90 62.25 -3.38 -52.82
CA ASP A 90 63.49 -3.66 -52.06
C ASP A 90 64.30 -4.87 -52.57
N ALA A 91 63.97 -5.39 -53.76
CA ALA A 91 64.57 -6.59 -54.35
C ALA A 91 65.21 -6.35 -55.73
N THR A 92 65.21 -5.10 -56.20
CA THR A 92 65.86 -4.64 -57.44
C THR A 92 66.76 -3.43 -57.14
N ASP A 93 67.76 -3.19 -58.01
CA ASP A 93 68.78 -2.15 -57.81
C ASP A 93 68.62 -0.90 -58.72
N PHE A 94 67.47 -0.78 -59.39
CA PHE A 94 67.15 0.30 -60.31
C PHE A 94 65.67 0.72 -60.20
N ASP A 95 65.35 1.85 -60.81
CA ASP A 95 64.01 2.45 -60.88
C ASP A 95 63.14 1.70 -61.92
N THR A 96 62.13 0.98 -61.44
CA THR A 96 61.39 -0.02 -62.21
C THR A 96 60.03 0.49 -62.68
N ASP A 97 59.51 -0.11 -63.74
CA ASP A 97 58.10 -0.09 -64.11
C ASP A 97 57.56 -1.52 -64.10
N LEU A 98 56.40 -1.73 -63.46
CA LEU A 98 55.71 -3.01 -63.40
C LEU A 98 54.31 -2.91 -63.98
N ILE A 99 54.00 -3.77 -64.94
CA ILE A 99 52.67 -3.86 -65.56
C ILE A 99 52.23 -5.32 -65.60
N VAL A 100 50.98 -5.56 -65.22
CA VAL A 100 50.34 -6.88 -65.27
C VAL A 100 49.14 -6.81 -66.20
N TYR A 101 49.06 -7.77 -67.10
CA TYR A 101 48.08 -7.87 -68.15
C TYR A 101 47.27 -9.17 -68.02
N SER A 102 46.00 -9.09 -68.40
CA SER A 102 45.20 -10.25 -68.80
C SER A 102 45.23 -10.41 -70.34
N GLY A 103 44.72 -11.53 -70.83
CA GLY A 103 44.61 -11.79 -72.28
C GLY A 103 45.86 -12.45 -72.87
N SER A 104 46.20 -12.08 -74.11
CA SER A 104 47.34 -12.65 -74.84
C SER A 104 48.17 -11.55 -75.45
N CYS A 105 49.39 -11.82 -75.91
CA CYS A 105 50.22 -10.81 -76.57
C CYS A 105 49.60 -10.18 -77.83
N ALA A 106 48.54 -10.78 -78.39
CA ALA A 106 47.77 -10.18 -79.49
C ALA A 106 46.69 -9.18 -79.04
N ALA A 107 46.31 -9.21 -77.76
CA ALA A 107 45.30 -8.37 -77.13
C ALA A 107 45.56 -8.36 -75.62
N LEU A 108 46.41 -7.42 -75.20
CA LEU A 108 46.80 -7.21 -73.81
C LEU A 108 45.86 -6.19 -73.16
N ASP A 109 45.25 -6.58 -72.06
CA ASP A 109 44.41 -5.69 -71.24
C ASP A 109 45.12 -5.47 -69.90
N VAL A 110 45.48 -4.23 -69.57
CA VAL A 110 46.13 -3.90 -68.29
C VAL A 110 45.16 -4.19 -67.15
N ILE A 111 45.58 -5.01 -66.19
CA ILE A 111 44.82 -5.34 -64.97
C ILE A 111 45.49 -4.82 -63.70
N GLY A 112 46.72 -4.30 -63.81
CA GLY A 112 47.38 -3.54 -62.76
C GLY A 112 48.72 -2.99 -63.24
N CYS A 113 49.11 -1.82 -62.74
CA CYS A 113 50.39 -1.20 -63.08
C CYS A 113 50.89 -0.33 -61.93
N ASN A 114 52.21 -0.12 -61.87
CA ASN A 114 52.86 0.77 -60.92
C ASN A 114 54.25 1.15 -61.42
N GLY A 115 54.62 2.44 -61.36
CA GLY A 115 56.02 2.88 -61.51
C GLY A 115 56.72 2.92 -60.15
N ASP A 116 56.22 3.75 -59.25
CA ASP A 116 56.82 4.01 -57.95
C ASP A 116 55.87 3.61 -56.82
N THR A 117 56.24 2.58 -56.04
CA THR A 117 55.52 2.26 -54.82
C THR A 117 56.09 3.03 -53.62
N PRO A 118 55.25 3.77 -52.87
CA PRO A 118 55.69 4.46 -51.66
C PRO A 118 56.33 3.50 -50.65
N ASN A 119 57.49 3.89 -50.11
CA ASN A 119 58.31 3.14 -49.16
C ASN A 119 59.13 1.97 -49.74
N CYS A 120 59.13 1.78 -51.05
CA CYS A 120 60.08 0.86 -51.69
C CYS A 120 61.35 1.62 -52.09
N ALA A 121 62.52 1.07 -51.76
CA ALA A 121 63.79 1.71 -52.06
C ALA A 121 64.02 1.81 -53.58
N VAL A 122 64.76 2.83 -54.00
CA VAL A 122 65.19 3.04 -55.40
C VAL A 122 64.02 3.17 -56.40
N PHE A 123 62.84 3.63 -55.95
CA PHE A 123 61.66 3.84 -56.82
C PHE A 123 61.22 2.54 -57.49
N THR A 124 61.05 1.50 -56.68
CA THR A 124 60.68 0.17 -57.15
C THR A 124 59.17 -0.05 -57.08
N SER A 125 58.66 -0.92 -57.96
CA SER A 125 57.23 -1.03 -58.24
C SER A 125 56.59 -2.26 -57.59
N GLU A 126 55.32 -2.13 -57.27
CA GLU A 126 54.49 -3.21 -56.73
C GLU A 126 53.03 -3.04 -57.16
N VAL A 127 52.41 -4.17 -57.53
CA VAL A 127 50.99 -4.27 -57.86
C VAL A 127 50.39 -5.35 -56.96
N ARG A 128 49.37 -5.01 -56.17
CA ARG A 128 48.71 -5.91 -55.22
C ARG A 128 47.25 -6.15 -55.56
N ASN A 129 46.70 -7.23 -55.00
CA ASN A 129 45.27 -7.58 -55.05
C ASN A 129 44.72 -7.83 -56.46
N ILE A 130 45.52 -8.39 -57.36
CA ILE A 130 45.05 -8.78 -58.69
C ILE A 130 44.23 -10.06 -58.57
N GLY A 131 42.92 -10.00 -58.81
CA GLY A 131 42.08 -11.20 -58.81
C GLY A 131 42.44 -12.13 -59.95
N VAL A 132 42.77 -13.38 -59.64
CA VAL A 132 43.04 -14.44 -60.63
C VAL A 132 42.20 -15.67 -60.30
N ALA A 133 41.65 -16.33 -61.31
CA ALA A 133 40.96 -17.61 -61.18
C ALA A 133 41.93 -18.79 -61.39
N SER A 134 41.65 -19.96 -60.80
CA SER A 134 42.46 -21.16 -61.03
C SER A 134 42.55 -21.48 -62.53
N GLY A 135 43.77 -21.65 -63.03
CA GLY A 135 44.08 -21.88 -64.45
C GLY A 135 44.11 -20.62 -65.31
N GLU A 136 43.85 -19.44 -64.76
CA GLU A 136 43.99 -18.17 -65.46
C GLU A 136 45.46 -17.83 -65.72
N THR A 137 45.75 -17.35 -66.92
CA THR A 137 47.08 -16.88 -67.30
C THR A 137 47.12 -15.36 -67.28
N VAL A 138 48.03 -14.78 -66.50
CA VAL A 138 48.38 -13.36 -66.55
C VAL A 138 49.78 -13.19 -67.13
N ILE A 139 50.02 -12.04 -67.77
CA ILE A 139 51.31 -11.67 -68.34
C ILE A 139 51.89 -10.52 -67.53
N ILE A 140 53.14 -10.62 -67.12
CA ILE A 140 53.82 -9.62 -66.27
C ILE A 140 54.97 -9.02 -67.07
N ARG A 141 55.04 -7.70 -67.13
CA ARG A 141 56.10 -6.93 -67.79
C ARG A 141 56.85 -6.13 -66.75
N VAL A 142 58.18 -6.25 -66.75
CA VAL A 142 59.07 -5.45 -65.92
C VAL A 142 60.05 -4.71 -66.81
N GLY A 143 60.10 -3.39 -66.69
CA GLY A 143 61.08 -2.55 -67.39
C GLY A 143 61.67 -1.49 -66.46
N GLY A 144 62.51 -0.62 -67.01
CA GLY A 144 63.01 0.57 -66.34
C GLY A 144 62.16 1.80 -66.65
N TRP A 145 62.06 2.72 -65.69
CA TRP A 145 61.28 3.96 -65.84
C TRP A 145 61.71 4.84 -67.03
N GLN A 146 63.02 4.91 -67.28
CA GLN A 146 63.66 5.64 -68.38
C GLN A 146 64.78 4.81 -69.03
N PRO A 147 65.30 5.17 -70.22
CA PRO A 147 66.27 4.35 -70.95
C PRO A 147 67.57 4.00 -70.22
N THR A 148 67.92 4.74 -69.17
CA THR A 148 69.13 4.49 -68.35
C THR A 148 68.86 3.70 -67.08
N SER A 149 67.60 3.42 -66.75
CA SER A 149 67.20 2.64 -65.57
C SER A 149 67.31 1.15 -65.89
N ILE A 150 68.53 0.63 -65.88
CA ILE A 150 68.84 -0.77 -66.16
C ILE A 150 69.54 -1.41 -64.95
N GLY A 151 69.25 -2.67 -64.68
CA GLY A 151 69.84 -3.37 -63.54
C GLY A 151 69.30 -4.79 -63.39
N SER A 152 69.48 -5.33 -62.19
CA SER A 152 69.09 -6.70 -61.86
C SER A 152 68.25 -6.74 -60.59
N GLY A 153 67.48 -7.81 -60.43
CA GLY A 153 66.75 -8.02 -59.18
C GLY A 153 65.85 -9.24 -59.20
N ILE A 154 64.83 -9.23 -58.35
CA ILE A 154 63.94 -10.35 -58.13
C ILE A 154 62.49 -9.89 -58.25
N LEU A 155 61.77 -10.46 -59.21
CA LEU A 155 60.32 -10.38 -59.32
C LEU A 155 59.68 -11.40 -58.38
N THR A 156 58.95 -10.95 -57.38
CA THR A 156 58.30 -11.83 -56.40
C THR A 156 56.79 -11.87 -56.62
N LEU A 157 56.25 -13.09 -56.76
CA LEU A 157 54.80 -13.32 -56.86
C LEU A 157 54.29 -13.98 -55.57
N ASP A 158 53.22 -13.45 -55.00
CA ASP A 158 52.52 -14.06 -53.86
C ASP A 158 51.03 -14.21 -54.18
N LEU A 159 50.44 -15.37 -53.89
CA LEU A 159 49.03 -15.64 -54.13
C LEU A 159 48.36 -15.95 -52.79
N ARG A 160 47.44 -15.07 -52.38
CA ARG A 160 46.73 -15.17 -51.10
C ARG A 160 45.22 -15.33 -51.26
N ALA A 161 44.59 -15.90 -50.26
CA ALA A 161 43.14 -15.92 -50.13
C ALA A 161 42.61 -14.51 -49.80
N PRO A 162 41.51 -14.05 -50.42
CA PRO A 162 40.82 -12.85 -49.97
C PRO A 162 40.15 -13.08 -48.62
N GLU A 163 39.88 -12.01 -47.87
CA GLU A 163 38.93 -12.08 -46.75
C GLU A 163 37.50 -12.08 -47.30
N ALA A 164 36.60 -12.83 -46.65
CA ALA A 164 35.18 -12.70 -46.94
C ALA A 164 34.70 -11.30 -46.56
N GLN A 165 33.84 -10.71 -47.39
CA GLN A 165 33.29 -9.37 -47.18
C GLN A 165 31.83 -9.47 -46.74
N GLU A 166 31.32 -8.41 -46.12
CA GLU A 166 29.90 -8.28 -45.74
C GLU A 166 29.36 -9.49 -44.93
N LEU A 167 30.21 -10.08 -44.07
CA LEU A 167 29.79 -11.20 -43.23
C LEU A 167 28.65 -10.78 -42.30
N THR A 168 27.50 -11.40 -42.49
CA THR A 168 26.33 -11.29 -41.61
C THR A 168 26.04 -12.64 -40.98
N CYS A 169 25.74 -12.62 -39.69
CA CYS A 169 25.49 -13.82 -38.91
C CYS A 169 24.26 -13.63 -38.03
N GLY A 170 23.52 -14.71 -37.83
CA GLY A 170 22.31 -14.67 -37.03
C GLY A 170 21.70 -16.04 -36.88
N VAL A 171 20.40 -16.04 -36.58
CA VAL A 171 19.59 -17.24 -36.38
C VAL A 171 18.46 -17.22 -37.39
N VAL A 172 18.18 -18.37 -38.01
CA VAL A 172 16.99 -18.59 -38.84
C VAL A 172 16.25 -19.79 -38.29
N GLY A 173 15.11 -19.56 -37.61
CA GLY A 173 14.43 -20.61 -36.85
C GLY A 173 15.22 -21.00 -35.61
N LEU A 174 15.69 -22.25 -35.52
CA LEU A 174 16.45 -22.78 -34.38
C LEU A 174 17.92 -23.09 -34.69
N VAL A 175 18.42 -22.65 -35.85
CA VAL A 175 19.78 -22.94 -36.33
C VAL A 175 20.54 -21.65 -36.64
N LEU A 176 21.87 -21.69 -36.55
CA LEU A 176 22.72 -20.58 -36.93
C LEU A 176 22.70 -20.39 -38.45
N ALA A 177 22.87 -19.16 -38.90
CA ALA A 177 23.00 -18.82 -40.31
C ALA A 177 24.10 -17.76 -40.50
N ALA A 178 24.81 -17.85 -41.63
CA ALA A 178 25.78 -16.86 -42.06
C ALA A 178 25.67 -16.60 -43.56
N SER A 179 25.88 -15.34 -43.99
CA SER A 179 26.04 -14.97 -45.39
C SER A 179 27.17 -13.98 -45.58
N TRP A 180 27.86 -14.05 -46.70
CA TRP A 180 29.03 -13.22 -47.02
C TRP A 180 29.14 -12.98 -48.52
N SER A 181 30.07 -12.12 -48.94
CA SER A 181 30.46 -11.90 -50.32
C SER A 181 31.97 -12.09 -50.49
N SER A 182 32.43 -12.19 -51.74
CA SER A 182 33.86 -12.33 -52.05
C SER A 182 34.26 -11.36 -53.16
N PRO A 183 35.38 -10.62 -52.98
CA PRO A 183 35.82 -9.66 -54.00
C PRO A 183 36.36 -10.36 -55.26
N VAL A 184 36.80 -11.61 -55.15
CA VAL A 184 37.35 -12.43 -56.26
C VAL A 184 36.93 -13.90 -56.11
N ALA A 185 37.16 -14.70 -57.14
CA ALA A 185 36.94 -16.15 -57.06
C ALA A 185 37.90 -16.80 -56.04
N VAL A 186 37.40 -17.78 -55.28
CA VAL A 186 38.16 -18.60 -54.34
C VAL A 186 37.91 -20.07 -54.63
N ASP A 187 38.75 -20.96 -54.11
CA ASP A 187 38.62 -22.40 -54.38
C ASP A 187 37.58 -23.07 -53.45
N GLY A 188 37.36 -22.51 -52.25
CA GLY A 188 36.40 -23.01 -51.28
C GLY A 188 36.27 -22.15 -50.03
N TRP A 189 35.25 -22.41 -49.23
CA TRP A 189 35.01 -21.78 -47.94
C TRP A 189 34.98 -22.82 -46.83
N THR A 190 35.52 -22.47 -45.68
CA THR A 190 35.48 -23.30 -44.47
C THR A 190 34.76 -22.52 -43.38
N VAL A 191 33.74 -23.13 -42.77
CA VAL A 191 32.93 -22.54 -41.70
C VAL A 191 33.30 -23.19 -40.37
N LEU A 192 33.71 -22.36 -39.40
CA LEU A 192 33.95 -22.77 -38.02
C LEU A 192 32.88 -22.16 -37.12
N VAL A 193 32.40 -22.93 -36.14
CA VAL A 193 31.53 -22.50 -35.06
C VAL A 193 32.25 -22.77 -33.74
N ASP A 194 32.50 -21.73 -32.94
CA ASP A 194 33.32 -21.77 -31.72
C ASP A 194 34.67 -22.49 -31.93
N GLY A 195 35.31 -22.22 -33.07
CA GLY A 195 36.57 -22.83 -33.46
C GLY A 195 36.49 -24.29 -33.95
N ALA A 196 35.31 -24.91 -33.98
CA ALA A 196 35.09 -26.24 -34.52
C ALA A 196 34.66 -26.19 -36.00
N LEU A 197 35.31 -26.98 -36.86
CA LEU A 197 34.92 -27.13 -38.26
C LEU A 197 33.51 -27.73 -38.37
N VAL A 198 32.58 -27.01 -39.00
CA VAL A 198 31.19 -27.46 -39.20
C VAL A 198 30.81 -27.63 -40.67
N ALA A 199 31.48 -26.95 -41.59
CA ALA A 199 31.26 -27.13 -43.03
C ALA A 199 32.49 -26.75 -43.86
N ASP A 200 32.68 -27.47 -44.97
CA ASP A 200 33.55 -27.12 -46.09
C ASP A 200 32.68 -26.98 -47.35
N LEU A 201 32.72 -25.81 -47.97
CA LEU A 201 31.82 -25.40 -49.04
C LEU A 201 32.60 -25.07 -50.33
N PRO A 202 32.01 -25.34 -51.51
CA PRO A 202 32.55 -24.85 -52.78
C PRO A 202 32.67 -23.33 -52.85
N GLY A 203 33.63 -22.81 -53.61
CA GLY A 203 33.95 -21.37 -53.66
C GLY A 203 32.84 -20.45 -54.22
N ASP A 204 31.84 -21.01 -54.90
CA ASP A 204 30.65 -20.30 -55.40
C ASP A 204 29.52 -20.18 -54.35
N VAL A 205 29.65 -20.83 -53.20
CA VAL A 205 28.67 -20.76 -52.10
C VAL A 205 28.97 -19.56 -51.20
N MET A 206 27.95 -18.75 -50.95
CA MET A 206 28.05 -17.49 -50.18
C MET A 206 27.15 -17.47 -48.94
N THR A 207 26.52 -18.60 -48.61
CA THR A 207 25.62 -18.74 -47.47
C THR A 207 25.79 -20.10 -46.80
N TRP A 208 25.53 -20.12 -45.49
CA TRP A 208 25.53 -21.34 -44.68
C TRP A 208 24.45 -21.29 -43.62
N SER A 209 23.86 -22.45 -43.29
CA SER A 209 23.00 -22.62 -42.11
C SER A 209 23.24 -23.99 -41.47
N GLY A 210 23.26 -24.04 -40.14
CA GLY A 210 23.54 -25.26 -39.37
C GLY A 210 23.79 -25.00 -37.88
N GLY A 211 24.02 -26.06 -37.10
CA GLY A 211 24.23 -25.93 -35.65
C GLY A 211 22.97 -25.58 -34.86
N ARG A 212 23.14 -25.33 -33.56
CA ARG A 212 22.06 -24.94 -32.63
C ARG A 212 22.20 -23.46 -32.30
N ALA A 213 21.09 -22.72 -32.29
CA ALA A 213 21.08 -21.35 -31.81
C ALA A 213 21.46 -21.26 -30.30
N PRO A 214 22.27 -20.29 -29.87
CA PRO A 214 22.60 -20.08 -28.46
C PRO A 214 21.34 -19.78 -27.63
N GLY A 215 21.29 -20.27 -26.39
CA GLY A 215 20.27 -19.87 -25.41
C GLY A 215 20.60 -18.54 -24.73
N ILE A 216 19.68 -18.00 -23.92
CA ILE A 216 19.88 -16.74 -23.17
C ILE A 216 21.19 -16.77 -22.38
N GLY A 217 22.04 -15.75 -22.59
CA GLY A 217 23.34 -15.62 -21.94
C GLY A 217 24.46 -16.47 -22.57
N GLU A 218 24.17 -17.25 -23.61
CA GLU A 218 25.17 -17.93 -24.43
C GLU A 218 25.55 -17.08 -25.64
N SER A 219 26.80 -17.18 -26.10
CA SER A 219 27.28 -16.56 -27.33
C SER A 219 27.99 -17.60 -28.18
N VAL A 220 27.78 -17.56 -29.49
CA VAL A 220 28.43 -18.45 -30.46
C VAL A 220 29.18 -17.62 -31.49
N GLU A 221 30.45 -17.92 -31.71
CA GLU A 221 31.27 -17.29 -32.74
C GLU A 221 31.24 -18.11 -34.04
N ILE A 222 30.95 -17.46 -35.18
CA ILE A 222 31.02 -18.08 -36.51
C ILE A 222 32.16 -17.42 -37.28
N CYS A 223 33.08 -18.23 -37.80
CA CYS A 223 34.21 -17.77 -38.62
C CYS A 223 34.15 -18.39 -40.01
N ILE A 224 34.30 -17.56 -41.04
CA ILE A 224 34.35 -17.96 -42.45
C ILE A 224 35.77 -17.80 -42.95
N PHE A 225 36.35 -18.89 -43.46
CA PHE A 225 37.69 -18.93 -44.04
C PHE A 225 37.59 -19.09 -45.56
N ALA A 226 38.18 -18.18 -46.30
CA ALA A 226 38.43 -18.38 -47.73
C ALA A 226 39.65 -19.29 -47.91
N SER A 227 39.59 -20.20 -48.88
CA SER A 227 40.73 -21.01 -49.30
C SER A 227 41.14 -20.70 -50.74
N SER A 228 42.43 -20.43 -50.91
CA SER A 228 43.08 -20.16 -52.20
C SER A 228 44.41 -20.90 -52.22
N GLY A 229 44.41 -22.11 -52.79
CA GLY A 229 45.57 -23.00 -52.76
C GLY A 229 45.97 -23.39 -51.33
N SER A 230 47.20 -23.03 -50.94
CA SER A 230 47.72 -23.29 -49.57
C SER A 230 47.53 -22.11 -48.61
N SER A 231 46.90 -21.02 -49.05
CA SER A 231 46.65 -19.83 -48.24
C SER A 231 45.20 -19.78 -47.76
N SER A 232 44.98 -19.24 -46.57
CA SER A 232 43.66 -19.05 -45.98
C SER A 232 43.55 -17.71 -45.27
N SER A 233 42.40 -17.06 -45.36
CA SER A 233 42.08 -15.85 -44.59
C SER A 233 40.70 -15.96 -43.99
N SER A 234 40.46 -15.33 -42.82
CA SER A 234 39.22 -15.49 -42.06
C SER A 234 38.61 -14.20 -41.55
N VAL A 235 37.28 -14.17 -41.53
CA VAL A 235 36.49 -13.15 -40.83
C VAL A 235 35.48 -13.85 -39.91
N CYS A 236 35.26 -13.29 -38.71
CA CYS A 236 34.38 -13.87 -37.70
C CYS A 236 33.31 -12.87 -37.25
N CYS A 237 32.22 -13.40 -36.72
CA CYS A 237 31.09 -12.68 -36.16
C CYS A 237 30.57 -13.43 -34.91
N THR A 238 29.89 -12.74 -34.00
CA THR A 238 29.30 -13.36 -32.80
C THR A 238 27.79 -13.28 -32.84
N VAL A 239 27.12 -14.41 -32.59
CA VAL A 239 25.67 -14.51 -32.41
C VAL A 239 25.39 -14.67 -30.92
N MET A 240 24.61 -13.74 -30.34
CA MET A 240 24.13 -13.83 -28.95
C MET A 240 22.81 -14.60 -28.92
N GLY A 241 22.60 -15.41 -27.89
CA GLY A 241 21.34 -16.13 -27.69
C GLY A 241 20.23 -15.21 -27.22
N THR A 242 19.13 -15.19 -27.97
CA THR A 242 17.91 -14.48 -27.60
C THR A 242 17.00 -15.39 -26.76
N PRO A 243 15.99 -14.85 -26.05
CA PRO A 243 15.00 -15.66 -25.36
C PRO A 243 14.34 -16.71 -26.25
N GLN A 244 14.05 -17.90 -25.71
CA GLN A 244 13.40 -18.96 -26.48
C GLN A 244 12.05 -18.52 -27.07
N ASN A 245 11.39 -17.59 -26.38
CA ASN A 245 10.12 -17.00 -26.77
C ASN A 245 10.24 -15.62 -27.43
N ASP A 246 11.37 -15.33 -28.05
CA ASP A 246 11.62 -14.11 -28.82
C ASP A 246 10.80 -14.04 -30.13
N THR A 247 10.16 -15.14 -30.53
CA THR A 247 9.24 -15.17 -31.68
C THR A 247 7.90 -15.75 -31.29
N CYS A 248 6.85 -15.37 -32.02
CA CYS A 248 5.51 -15.94 -31.84
C CYS A 248 5.50 -17.48 -31.88
N SER A 249 6.26 -18.09 -32.78
CA SER A 249 6.37 -19.57 -32.88
C SER A 249 7.10 -20.22 -31.71
N GLY A 250 7.87 -19.44 -30.94
CA GLY A 250 8.58 -19.86 -29.74
C GLY A 250 7.84 -19.56 -28.44
N ALA A 251 6.57 -19.10 -28.50
CA ALA A 251 5.80 -18.69 -27.34
C ALA A 251 5.83 -19.72 -26.19
N THR A 252 6.18 -19.26 -24.99
CA THR A 252 6.26 -20.11 -23.80
C THR A 252 4.86 -20.29 -23.20
N ALA A 253 4.45 -21.52 -22.93
CA ALA A 253 3.15 -21.81 -22.32
C ALA A 253 3.07 -21.37 -20.86
N MET A 254 2.05 -20.60 -20.51
CA MET A 254 1.67 -20.25 -19.15
C MET A 254 0.90 -21.42 -18.52
N ILE A 255 1.56 -22.16 -17.63
CA ILE A 255 0.95 -23.29 -16.89
C ILE A 255 0.40 -22.91 -15.51
N SER A 256 0.62 -21.67 -15.10
CA SER A 256 0.18 -21.04 -13.84
C SER A 256 -0.44 -19.68 -14.15
N SER A 257 -1.07 -19.06 -13.14
CA SER A 257 -1.66 -17.71 -13.24
C SER A 257 -0.63 -16.59 -13.42
N SER A 258 0.67 -16.89 -13.32
CA SER A 258 1.76 -15.94 -13.58
C SER A 258 2.98 -16.63 -14.20
N ILE A 259 3.82 -15.85 -14.89
CA ILE A 259 5.11 -16.26 -15.45
C ILE A 259 6.10 -15.08 -15.46
N ASP A 260 7.34 -15.34 -15.04
CA ASP A 260 8.42 -14.35 -15.08
C ASP A 260 9.05 -14.28 -16.48
N PHE A 261 9.50 -13.08 -16.88
CA PHE A 261 10.09 -12.83 -18.19
C PHE A 261 11.23 -11.80 -18.14
N VAL A 262 12.09 -11.84 -19.16
CA VAL A 262 13.18 -10.89 -19.38
C VAL A 262 13.26 -10.55 -20.87
N THR A 263 13.29 -9.26 -21.21
CA THR A 263 13.33 -8.75 -22.60
C THR A 263 14.70 -8.22 -23.02
N THR A 264 15.70 -8.18 -22.12
CA THR A 264 17.00 -7.55 -22.36
C THR A 264 17.70 -8.04 -23.63
N ASP A 265 17.66 -9.35 -23.90
CA ASP A 265 18.31 -9.98 -25.05
C ASP A 265 17.34 -10.33 -26.19
N ALA A 266 16.06 -9.95 -26.07
CA ALA A 266 15.06 -10.13 -27.12
C ALA A 266 15.26 -9.16 -28.29
N THR A 267 14.74 -9.52 -29.45
CA THR A 267 14.66 -8.73 -30.67
C THR A 267 13.27 -8.14 -30.83
N THR A 268 13.14 -7.08 -31.63
CA THR A 268 11.83 -6.49 -31.94
C THR A 268 11.23 -7.22 -33.14
N GLY A 269 10.17 -7.97 -32.90
CA GLY A 269 9.38 -8.68 -33.89
C GLY A 269 8.60 -7.75 -34.82
N SER A 270 8.37 -8.20 -36.06
CA SER A 270 7.65 -7.45 -37.10
C SER A 270 6.18 -7.88 -37.25
N GLU A 271 5.63 -8.58 -36.26
CA GLU A 271 4.28 -9.12 -36.28
C GLU A 271 3.23 -8.00 -36.39
N PRO A 272 2.15 -8.22 -37.14
CA PRO A 272 1.11 -7.21 -37.35
C PRO A 272 0.47 -6.79 -36.02
N PHE A 273 0.38 -5.48 -35.83
CA PHE A 273 -0.18 -4.83 -34.67
C PHE A 273 -1.09 -3.69 -35.13
N ASP A 274 -2.32 -3.63 -34.59
CA ASP A 274 -3.30 -2.59 -34.89
C ASP A 274 -3.41 -1.63 -33.71
N GLU A 275 -2.61 -0.57 -33.76
CA GLU A 275 -2.55 0.48 -32.73
C GLU A 275 -3.91 1.17 -32.51
N SER A 276 -4.78 1.21 -33.53
CA SER A 276 -6.05 1.94 -33.44
C SER A 276 -7.01 1.39 -32.38
N GLN A 277 -6.84 0.13 -31.98
CA GLN A 277 -7.68 -0.53 -30.98
C GLN A 277 -7.35 -0.12 -29.54
N CYS A 278 -6.18 0.46 -29.30
CA CYS A 278 -5.73 0.88 -27.97
C CYS A 278 -4.89 2.17 -28.00
N ALA A 279 -5.06 3.02 -29.02
CA ALA A 279 -4.23 4.22 -29.24
C ALA A 279 -4.19 5.17 -28.04
N SER A 280 -5.27 5.24 -27.24
CA SER A 280 -5.34 6.04 -26.01
C SER A 280 -4.41 5.56 -24.90
N THR A 281 -3.93 4.32 -24.99
CA THR A 281 -3.01 3.69 -24.03
C THR A 281 -1.57 3.72 -24.51
N LEU A 282 -1.26 4.43 -25.60
CA LEU A 282 0.12 4.59 -26.09
C LEU A 282 0.90 3.26 -26.21
N PRO A 283 0.42 2.23 -26.93
CA PRO A 283 1.01 0.89 -26.95
C PRO A 283 2.42 0.79 -27.57
N GLY A 284 2.93 1.85 -28.19
CA GLY A 284 4.30 1.88 -28.69
C GLY A 284 4.58 0.87 -29.81
N ILE A 285 5.82 0.37 -29.87
CA ILE A 285 6.31 -0.47 -30.96
C ILE A 285 6.69 -1.90 -30.53
N PHE A 286 6.44 -2.29 -29.28
CA PHE A 286 6.85 -3.59 -28.73
C PHE A 286 8.34 -3.87 -28.91
N ALA A 287 9.20 -2.92 -28.51
CA ALA A 287 10.64 -3.08 -28.60
C ALA A 287 11.13 -4.26 -27.75
N ARG A 288 11.95 -5.15 -28.33
CA ARG A 288 12.48 -6.35 -27.67
C ARG A 288 11.37 -7.21 -27.03
N ASP A 289 10.51 -7.79 -27.84
CA ASP A 289 9.32 -8.49 -27.36
C ASP A 289 9.53 -9.99 -27.13
N VAL A 290 8.73 -10.53 -26.24
CA VAL A 290 8.66 -11.95 -25.92
C VAL A 290 7.20 -12.43 -25.95
N TRP A 291 7.02 -13.71 -26.23
CA TRP A 291 5.73 -14.32 -26.51
C TRP A 291 5.34 -15.41 -25.49
N PHE A 292 4.06 -15.49 -25.18
CA PHE A 292 3.48 -16.51 -24.30
C PHE A 292 2.23 -17.11 -24.92
N SER A 293 1.90 -18.36 -24.56
CA SER A 293 0.63 -18.99 -24.89
C SER A 293 -0.17 -19.29 -23.62
N TRP A 294 -1.47 -19.07 -23.66
CA TRP A 294 -2.37 -19.29 -22.54
C TRP A 294 -3.65 -19.98 -23.02
N VAL A 295 -4.11 -21.01 -22.31
CA VAL A 295 -5.32 -21.77 -22.68
C VAL A 295 -6.42 -21.47 -21.67
N SER A 296 -7.57 -21.03 -22.18
CA SER A 296 -8.70 -20.69 -21.33
C SER A 296 -9.26 -21.92 -20.61
N PRO A 297 -9.41 -21.87 -19.27
CA PRO A 297 -9.98 -22.96 -18.50
C PRO A 297 -11.51 -23.09 -18.71
N GLY A 298 -12.19 -22.06 -19.21
CA GLY A 298 -13.65 -22.04 -19.38
C GLY A 298 -14.14 -20.94 -20.32
N GLU A 299 -15.47 -20.76 -20.40
CA GLU A 299 -16.08 -19.61 -21.08
C GLU A 299 -16.14 -18.41 -20.13
N GLY A 300 -15.69 -17.24 -20.58
CA GLY A 300 -15.54 -16.09 -19.70
C GLY A 300 -14.66 -15.00 -20.28
N VAL A 301 -13.94 -14.32 -19.40
CA VAL A 301 -13.11 -13.17 -19.73
C VAL A 301 -11.72 -13.36 -19.11
N ALA A 302 -10.67 -13.11 -19.89
CA ALA A 302 -9.29 -13.15 -19.46
C ALA A 302 -8.71 -11.74 -19.30
N ILE A 303 -7.85 -11.56 -18.30
CA ILE A 303 -7.09 -10.34 -18.04
C ILE A 303 -5.60 -10.69 -18.03
N PHE A 304 -4.80 -9.93 -18.76
CA PHE A 304 -3.34 -10.06 -18.80
C PHE A 304 -2.68 -8.78 -18.30
N SER A 305 -1.77 -8.89 -17.33
CA SER A 305 -1.20 -7.72 -16.64
C SER A 305 0.29 -7.88 -16.33
N THR A 306 1.05 -6.81 -16.60
CA THR A 306 2.41 -6.55 -16.08
C THR A 306 2.44 -5.40 -15.07
N CYS A 307 1.27 -4.87 -14.71
CA CYS A 307 1.10 -3.72 -13.82
C CYS A 307 1.88 -3.86 -12.52
N ASP A 308 2.76 -2.90 -12.23
CA ASP A 308 3.64 -2.86 -11.04
C ASP A 308 4.57 -4.07 -10.86
N MET A 309 4.63 -4.95 -11.86
CA MET A 309 5.34 -6.22 -11.84
C MET A 309 6.44 -6.29 -12.90
N ALA A 310 6.71 -5.20 -13.61
CA ALA A 310 7.86 -5.07 -14.50
C ALA A 310 8.68 -3.82 -14.16
N ASP A 311 9.99 -3.89 -14.39
CA ASP A 311 10.94 -2.81 -14.08
C ASP A 311 11.11 -1.77 -15.21
N PHE A 312 10.27 -1.85 -16.25
CA PHE A 312 10.31 -1.00 -17.43
C PHE A 312 8.91 -0.73 -18.01
N ASP A 313 8.83 0.27 -18.87
CA ASP A 313 7.63 0.65 -19.63
C ASP A 313 7.26 -0.46 -20.64
N THR A 314 6.21 -1.21 -20.33
CA THR A 314 5.80 -2.42 -21.05
C THR A 314 4.60 -2.16 -21.94
N SER A 315 4.54 -2.82 -23.09
CA SER A 315 3.35 -2.95 -23.93
C SER A 315 2.88 -4.41 -23.99
N ILE A 316 1.56 -4.64 -23.92
CA ILE A 316 0.94 -5.97 -24.08
C ILE A 316 0.00 -5.99 -25.29
N ALA A 317 0.07 -7.04 -26.10
CA ALA A 317 -0.93 -7.36 -27.12
C ALA A 317 -1.33 -8.84 -27.01
N VAL A 318 -2.63 -9.10 -27.10
CA VAL A 318 -3.21 -10.46 -27.02
C VAL A 318 -3.75 -10.81 -28.40
N TYR A 319 -3.53 -12.05 -28.85
CA TYR A 319 -3.89 -12.52 -30.18
C TYR A 319 -4.62 -13.86 -30.14
N ARG A 320 -5.46 -14.08 -31.15
CA ARG A 320 -6.07 -15.35 -31.51
C ARG A 320 -5.47 -15.89 -32.81
N GLY A 321 -5.58 -17.19 -33.01
CA GLY A 321 -5.14 -17.87 -34.24
C GLY A 321 -3.67 -18.26 -34.22
N SER A 322 -3.13 -18.60 -35.40
CA SER A 322 -1.73 -19.02 -35.55
C SER A 322 -0.81 -17.82 -35.83
N CYS A 323 0.51 -17.96 -35.61
CA CYS A 323 1.50 -16.93 -35.97
C CYS A 323 1.48 -16.49 -37.45
N ALA A 324 0.93 -17.31 -38.36
CA ALA A 324 0.77 -16.96 -39.77
C ALA A 324 -0.50 -16.12 -40.06
N ALA A 325 -1.41 -16.00 -39.09
CA ALA A 325 -2.71 -15.35 -39.21
C ALA A 325 -3.18 -14.83 -37.83
N LEU A 326 -2.38 -13.95 -37.22
CA LEU A 326 -2.68 -13.36 -35.92
C LEU A 326 -3.87 -12.40 -36.03
N GLN A 327 -4.84 -12.57 -35.13
CA GLN A 327 -5.96 -11.65 -34.96
C GLN A 327 -5.88 -11.02 -33.58
N GLN A 328 -5.65 -9.71 -33.52
CA GLN A 328 -5.57 -8.97 -32.25
C GLN A 328 -6.91 -9.05 -31.50
N ALA A 329 -6.81 -9.41 -30.22
CA ALA A 329 -7.91 -9.59 -29.28
C ALA A 329 -8.01 -8.42 -28.28
N GLY A 330 -6.88 -7.79 -27.96
CA GLY A 330 -6.77 -6.63 -27.09
C GLY A 330 -5.32 -6.15 -27.02
N CYS A 331 -5.10 -4.90 -26.62
CA CYS A 331 -3.77 -4.33 -26.43
C CYS A 331 -3.78 -3.17 -25.43
N ASN A 332 -2.62 -2.89 -24.85
CA ASN A 332 -2.37 -1.80 -23.92
C ASN A 332 -0.87 -1.44 -23.93
N GLY A 333 -0.53 -0.17 -23.72
CA GLY A 333 0.84 0.30 -23.41
C GLY A 333 0.93 0.82 -21.97
N ASP A 334 0.12 1.82 -21.67
CA ASP A 334 0.13 2.52 -20.40
C ASP A 334 -1.23 2.31 -19.73
N ALA A 335 -1.26 1.47 -18.70
CA ALA A 335 -2.41 1.41 -17.82
C ALA A 335 -2.36 2.57 -16.82
N SER A 336 -3.50 3.25 -16.64
CA SER A 336 -3.59 4.55 -15.93
C SER A 336 -3.20 4.51 -14.45
N ASN A 337 -3.14 3.32 -13.85
CA ASN A 337 -2.88 3.11 -12.41
C ASN A 337 -1.65 2.23 -12.16
N CYS A 338 -0.75 2.09 -13.14
CA CYS A 338 0.41 1.23 -13.04
C CYS A 338 1.70 2.07 -13.02
N ALA A 339 2.55 1.85 -12.04
CA ALA A 339 3.86 2.46 -11.94
C ALA A 339 4.75 2.01 -13.12
N VAL A 340 5.72 2.87 -13.46
CA VAL A 340 6.68 2.65 -14.55
C VAL A 340 5.99 2.46 -15.92
N TRP A 341 4.75 2.95 -16.09
CA TRP A 341 3.99 2.84 -17.35
C TRP A 341 3.84 1.38 -17.80
N THR A 342 3.47 0.51 -16.85
CA THR A 342 3.24 -0.90 -17.15
C THR A 342 1.80 -1.16 -17.64
N SER A 343 1.58 -2.31 -18.28
CA SER A 343 0.42 -2.57 -19.14
C SER A 343 -0.63 -3.50 -18.50
N ILE A 344 -1.91 -3.28 -18.86
CA ILE A 344 -3.02 -4.21 -18.57
C ILE A 344 -3.94 -4.34 -19.79
N VAL A 345 -4.19 -5.57 -20.25
CA VAL A 345 -5.27 -5.89 -21.18
C VAL A 345 -6.40 -6.60 -20.43
N SER A 346 -7.50 -5.88 -20.19
CA SER A 346 -8.71 -6.43 -19.59
C SER A 346 -9.73 -6.86 -20.66
N ASP A 347 -10.78 -7.55 -20.21
CA ASP A 347 -11.98 -7.78 -21.01
C ASP A 347 -11.79 -8.59 -22.28
N VAL A 348 -10.83 -9.54 -22.30
CA VAL A 348 -10.65 -10.45 -23.45
C VAL A 348 -11.65 -11.61 -23.36
N PRO A 349 -12.74 -11.65 -24.16
CA PRO A 349 -13.69 -12.75 -24.11
C PRO A 349 -13.04 -14.04 -24.62
N VAL A 350 -13.25 -15.15 -23.92
CA VAL A 350 -12.64 -16.44 -24.21
C VAL A 350 -13.66 -17.56 -24.11
N SER A 351 -13.53 -18.54 -25.01
CA SER A 351 -14.27 -19.80 -24.97
C SER A 351 -13.50 -20.89 -24.25
N THR A 352 -14.20 -21.92 -23.78
CA THR A 352 -13.56 -23.07 -23.12
C THR A 352 -12.50 -23.71 -24.03
N GLY A 353 -11.26 -23.83 -23.53
CA GLY A 353 -10.14 -24.42 -24.27
C GLY A 353 -9.56 -23.56 -25.39
N GLU A 354 -9.98 -22.29 -25.50
CA GLU A 354 -9.41 -21.35 -26.47
C GLU A 354 -7.96 -21.01 -26.10
N GLU A 355 -7.04 -21.12 -27.06
CA GLU A 355 -5.63 -20.74 -26.90
C GLU A 355 -5.41 -19.31 -27.39
N LEU A 356 -4.83 -18.48 -26.53
CA LEU A 356 -4.41 -17.11 -26.81
C LEU A 356 -2.89 -17.01 -26.83
N LEU A 357 -2.38 -16.11 -27.67
CA LEU A 357 -0.97 -15.73 -27.72
C LEU A 357 -0.81 -14.31 -27.14
N VAL A 358 0.09 -14.14 -26.19
CA VAL A 358 0.34 -12.87 -25.49
C VAL A 358 1.74 -12.39 -25.82
N ARG A 359 1.84 -11.20 -26.41
CA ARG A 359 3.08 -10.51 -26.75
C ARG A 359 3.35 -9.44 -25.70
N VAL A 360 4.55 -9.43 -25.14
CA VAL A 360 5.01 -8.43 -24.17
C VAL A 360 6.31 -7.82 -24.68
N GLY A 361 6.37 -6.50 -24.84
CA GLY A 361 7.59 -5.79 -25.24
C GLY A 361 7.69 -4.44 -24.54
N GLY A 362 8.69 -3.64 -24.87
CA GLY A 362 8.79 -2.26 -24.39
C GLY A 362 8.09 -1.26 -25.28
N TRP A 363 7.68 -0.12 -24.74
CA TRP A 363 7.03 0.94 -25.51
C TRP A 363 7.87 1.41 -26.71
N GLN A 364 9.18 1.61 -26.52
CA GLN A 364 10.08 2.07 -27.57
C GLN A 364 11.52 1.54 -27.41
N PRO A 365 12.41 1.73 -28.39
CA PRO A 365 13.80 1.28 -28.27
C PRO A 365 14.48 1.87 -27.03
N GLY A 366 15.08 1.01 -26.20
CA GLY A 366 15.72 1.41 -24.94
C GLY A 366 14.92 1.06 -23.68
N TYR A 367 13.66 0.65 -23.81
CA TYR A 367 12.81 0.20 -22.72
C TYR A 367 12.71 -1.32 -22.78
N PHE A 368 13.47 -1.98 -21.91
CA PHE A 368 13.55 -3.44 -21.78
C PHE A 368 14.06 -3.76 -20.38
N GLY A 369 13.78 -4.95 -19.90
CA GLY A 369 14.09 -5.32 -18.53
C GLY A 369 13.47 -6.64 -18.13
N SER A 370 13.10 -6.76 -16.87
CA SER A 370 12.51 -7.97 -16.30
C SER A 370 11.14 -7.69 -15.68
N GLY A 371 10.29 -8.71 -15.61
CA GLY A 371 9.00 -8.59 -14.96
C GLY A 371 8.22 -9.89 -14.87
N THR A 372 7.01 -9.83 -14.34
CA THR A 372 6.06 -10.94 -14.25
C THR A 372 4.80 -10.61 -15.04
N LEU A 373 4.42 -11.50 -15.95
CA LEU A 373 3.13 -11.46 -16.64
C LEU A 373 2.13 -12.32 -15.86
N THR A 374 0.97 -11.75 -15.53
CA THR A 374 -0.14 -12.46 -14.90
C THR A 374 -1.28 -12.69 -15.88
N ALA A 375 -2.00 -13.80 -15.72
CA ALA A 375 -3.21 -14.13 -16.44
C ALA A 375 -4.30 -14.53 -15.43
N THR A 376 -5.36 -13.74 -15.36
CA THR A 376 -6.55 -14.01 -14.54
C THR A 376 -7.76 -14.32 -15.40
N PHE A 377 -8.59 -15.25 -14.97
CA PHE A 377 -9.80 -15.69 -15.69
C PHE A 377 -11.03 -15.52 -14.81
N SER A 378 -12.07 -14.92 -15.37
CA SER A 378 -13.37 -14.75 -14.75
C SER A 378 -14.43 -15.49 -15.58
N ALA A 379 -15.10 -16.47 -14.98
CA ALA A 379 -16.06 -17.32 -15.68
C ALA A 379 -17.38 -16.58 -15.94
N HIS A 380 -17.94 -16.72 -17.15
CA HIS A 380 -19.28 -16.20 -17.47
C HIS A 380 -20.35 -17.16 -16.95
N VAL A 381 -20.92 -16.87 -15.78
CA VAL A 381 -21.79 -17.82 -15.07
C VAL A 381 -23.25 -17.38 -14.92
N ILE A 382 -23.57 -16.09 -15.14
CA ILE A 382 -24.91 -15.53 -15.00
C ILE A 382 -25.21 -14.49 -16.09
N ASP A 383 -26.47 -14.40 -16.48
CA ASP A 383 -27.06 -13.44 -17.41
C ASP A 383 -28.20 -12.66 -16.72
N ASP A 384 -28.60 -11.51 -17.27
CA ASP A 384 -29.79 -10.73 -16.89
C ASP A 384 -29.96 -10.50 -15.37
N PHE A 385 -28.88 -10.11 -14.67
CA PHE A 385 -28.95 -9.73 -13.26
C PHE A 385 -29.66 -8.38 -13.08
N GLU A 386 -30.87 -8.43 -12.52
CA GLU A 386 -31.74 -7.29 -12.23
C GLU A 386 -32.06 -7.22 -10.74
N VAL A 387 -32.07 -6.00 -10.20
CA VAL A 387 -32.45 -5.70 -8.81
C VAL A 387 -33.40 -4.52 -8.84
N THR A 388 -34.54 -4.66 -8.16
CA THR A 388 -35.54 -3.59 -8.02
C THR A 388 -36.04 -3.51 -6.58
N SER A 389 -36.44 -2.33 -6.12
CA SER A 389 -37.05 -2.11 -4.81
C SER A 389 -38.29 -1.23 -4.95
N LEU A 390 -39.18 -1.32 -3.97
CA LEU A 390 -40.17 -0.27 -3.73
C LEU A 390 -39.64 0.64 -2.62
N SER A 391 -39.59 1.95 -2.86
CA SER A 391 -39.12 2.95 -1.88
C SER A 391 -39.85 2.81 -0.54
N GLY A 392 -39.10 2.75 0.57
CA GLY A 392 -39.65 2.55 1.93
C GLY A 392 -40.19 1.15 2.24
N SER A 393 -39.98 0.14 1.37
CA SER A 393 -40.45 -1.23 1.64
C SER A 393 -39.50 -2.08 2.49
N GLY A 394 -38.22 -1.69 2.59
CA GLY A 394 -37.19 -2.50 3.25
C GLY A 394 -36.88 -3.82 2.54
N THR A 395 -37.34 -4.04 1.31
CA THR A 395 -37.10 -5.30 0.56
C THR A 395 -36.66 -5.02 -0.87
N ALA A 396 -35.80 -5.87 -1.42
CA ALA A 396 -35.38 -5.84 -2.82
C ALA A 396 -35.76 -7.15 -3.54
N ASP A 397 -36.32 -7.02 -4.74
CA ASP A 397 -36.58 -8.12 -5.67
C ASP A 397 -35.36 -8.30 -6.59
N VAL A 398 -34.70 -9.44 -6.45
CA VAL A 398 -33.47 -9.82 -7.17
C VAL A 398 -33.80 -10.94 -8.16
N SER A 399 -33.33 -10.82 -9.40
CA SER A 399 -33.48 -11.87 -10.42
C SER A 399 -32.26 -12.01 -11.33
N TRP A 400 -32.04 -13.23 -11.83
CA TRP A 400 -30.97 -13.56 -12.78
C TRP A 400 -31.28 -14.83 -13.56
N ILE A 401 -30.52 -15.07 -14.64
CA ILE A 401 -30.51 -16.31 -15.41
C ILE A 401 -29.16 -17.00 -15.21
N ALA A 402 -29.15 -18.29 -14.91
CA ALA A 402 -27.91 -19.07 -14.84
C ALA A 402 -27.38 -19.32 -16.27
N ALA A 403 -26.19 -18.81 -16.61
CA ALA A 403 -25.56 -19.06 -17.91
C ALA A 403 -24.93 -20.47 -17.97
N ALA A 404 -24.52 -21.01 -16.82
CA ALA A 404 -23.94 -22.35 -16.65
C ALA A 404 -24.61 -23.13 -15.50
N ASP A 405 -24.24 -24.40 -15.32
CA ASP A 405 -24.67 -25.17 -14.15
C ASP A 405 -23.95 -24.65 -12.90
N LEU A 406 -24.69 -23.99 -12.02
CA LEU A 406 -24.17 -23.39 -10.78
C LEU A 406 -24.22 -24.43 -9.65
N ILE A 407 -23.13 -24.55 -8.90
CA ILE A 407 -23.11 -25.35 -7.66
C ILE A 407 -23.69 -24.55 -6.49
N GLU A 408 -23.51 -23.23 -6.51
CA GLU A 408 -23.96 -22.29 -5.48
C GLU A 408 -24.13 -20.89 -6.08
N ALA A 409 -25.16 -20.18 -5.64
CA ALA A 409 -25.37 -18.76 -5.88
C ALA A 409 -25.70 -18.08 -4.55
N THR A 410 -24.97 -17.02 -4.21
CA THR A 410 -25.12 -16.26 -2.97
C THR A 410 -25.41 -14.81 -3.32
N ILE A 411 -26.49 -14.26 -2.75
CA ILE A 411 -26.79 -12.84 -2.80
C ILE A 411 -26.16 -12.19 -1.57
N LEU A 412 -25.40 -11.14 -1.82
CA LEU A 412 -24.81 -10.29 -0.81
C LEU A 412 -25.50 -8.93 -0.88
N VAL A 413 -25.75 -8.34 0.29
CA VAL A 413 -26.18 -6.94 0.41
C VAL A 413 -25.07 -6.23 1.16
N ASP A 414 -24.44 -5.26 0.49
CA ASP A 414 -23.30 -4.48 0.99
C ASP A 414 -22.17 -5.39 1.51
N GLY A 415 -21.88 -6.45 0.73
CA GLY A 415 -20.83 -7.42 1.04
C GLY A 415 -21.21 -8.51 2.06
N PHE A 416 -22.39 -8.44 2.68
CA PHE A 416 -22.85 -9.47 3.63
C PHE A 416 -23.78 -10.48 2.96
N PRO A 417 -23.54 -11.80 3.11
CA PRO A 417 -24.40 -12.83 2.52
C PRO A 417 -25.76 -12.87 3.23
N VAL A 418 -26.82 -12.51 2.51
CA VAL A 418 -28.20 -12.50 3.03
C VAL A 418 -29.02 -13.70 2.54
N TRP A 419 -28.60 -14.31 1.42
CA TRP A 419 -29.28 -15.47 0.86
C TRP A 419 -28.29 -16.33 0.09
N THR A 420 -28.43 -17.66 0.21
CA THR A 420 -27.68 -18.63 -0.59
C THR A 420 -28.64 -19.67 -1.15
N SER A 421 -28.40 -20.08 -2.39
CA SER A 421 -29.20 -21.09 -3.09
C SER A 421 -29.24 -22.40 -2.29
N PRO A 422 -30.43 -23.01 -2.07
CA PRO A 422 -30.56 -24.24 -1.30
C PRO A 422 -30.01 -25.50 -2.00
N GLY A 423 -29.46 -25.35 -3.21
CA GLY A 423 -28.82 -26.41 -3.99
C GLY A 423 -28.42 -25.92 -5.39
N PRO A 424 -27.88 -26.82 -6.24
CA PRO A 424 -27.40 -26.46 -7.58
C PRO A 424 -28.50 -25.89 -8.47
N ILE A 425 -28.14 -24.91 -9.32
CA ILE A 425 -29.04 -24.25 -10.27
C ILE A 425 -28.61 -24.64 -11.68
N ALA A 426 -29.51 -25.25 -12.46
CA ALA A 426 -29.19 -25.69 -13.81
C ALA A 426 -29.07 -24.51 -14.80
N SER A 427 -28.18 -24.62 -15.77
CA SER A 427 -28.04 -23.65 -16.87
C SER A 427 -29.38 -23.37 -17.55
N GLY A 428 -29.62 -22.09 -17.89
CA GLY A 428 -30.84 -21.56 -18.48
C GLY A 428 -31.98 -21.30 -17.49
N SER A 429 -31.80 -21.59 -16.20
CA SER A 429 -32.84 -21.36 -15.19
C SER A 429 -32.90 -19.89 -14.76
N THR A 430 -34.10 -19.30 -14.77
CA THR A 430 -34.35 -18.00 -14.15
C THR A 430 -34.62 -18.17 -12.66
N SER A 431 -33.90 -17.42 -11.84
CA SER A 431 -34.11 -17.37 -10.38
C SER A 431 -34.61 -15.99 -9.99
N GLN A 432 -35.53 -15.94 -9.03
CA GLN A 432 -36.07 -14.72 -8.46
C GLN A 432 -36.20 -14.89 -6.95
N VAL A 433 -35.66 -13.93 -6.19
CA VAL A 433 -35.60 -13.96 -4.73
C VAL A 433 -35.94 -12.57 -4.21
N ASN A 434 -36.79 -12.51 -3.18
CA ASN A 434 -37.02 -11.29 -2.42
C ASN A 434 -36.10 -11.34 -1.20
N VAL A 435 -35.24 -10.33 -1.04
CA VAL A 435 -34.27 -10.24 0.06
C VAL A 435 -34.60 -9.03 0.94
N ASP A 436 -34.43 -9.22 2.24
CA ASP A 436 -34.59 -8.15 3.21
C ASP A 436 -33.38 -7.21 3.13
N VAL A 437 -33.65 -5.93 2.89
CA VAL A 437 -32.68 -4.83 2.86
C VAL A 437 -33.02 -3.77 3.91
N SER A 438 -33.91 -4.08 4.86
CA SER A 438 -34.50 -3.13 5.82
C SER A 438 -33.52 -2.62 6.89
N ILE A 439 -32.28 -3.10 6.89
CA ILE A 439 -31.22 -2.62 7.78
C ILE A 439 -30.46 -1.41 7.18
N TRP A 440 -30.87 -0.90 6.01
CA TRP A 440 -30.14 0.11 5.24
C TRP A 440 -31.03 1.28 4.76
N PRO A 441 -30.97 2.47 5.37
CA PRO A 441 -31.57 3.66 4.78
C PRO A 441 -30.59 4.33 3.80
N ALA A 442 -30.32 3.66 2.68
CA ALA A 442 -29.45 4.18 1.61
C ALA A 442 -29.71 3.50 0.25
N VAL A 443 -28.85 3.82 -0.72
CA VAL A 443 -28.62 2.98 -1.90
C VAL A 443 -27.97 1.69 -1.41
N ALA A 444 -28.64 0.54 -1.55
CA ALA A 444 -28.05 -0.75 -1.18
C ALA A 444 -27.32 -1.36 -2.39
N GLU A 445 -26.08 -1.82 -2.21
CA GLU A 445 -25.38 -2.61 -3.20
C GLU A 445 -25.79 -4.08 -3.07
N VAL A 446 -26.57 -4.57 -4.02
CA VAL A 446 -26.97 -5.97 -4.06
C VAL A 446 -26.11 -6.69 -5.08
N CYS A 447 -25.28 -7.60 -4.59
CA CYS A 447 -24.37 -8.40 -5.39
C CYS A 447 -24.79 -9.86 -5.47
N LEU A 448 -24.46 -10.50 -6.59
CA LEU A 448 -24.61 -11.93 -6.80
C LEU A 448 -23.24 -12.55 -7.04
N GLN A 449 -22.85 -13.48 -6.18
CA GLN A 449 -21.70 -14.35 -6.38
C GLN A 449 -22.20 -15.74 -6.77
N ALA A 450 -21.77 -16.24 -7.92
CA ALA A 450 -22.15 -17.55 -8.41
C ALA A 450 -20.91 -18.38 -8.74
N SER A 451 -20.97 -19.68 -8.51
CA SER A 451 -19.86 -20.61 -8.79
C SER A 451 -20.34 -21.84 -9.56
N THR A 452 -19.46 -22.38 -10.38
CA THR A 452 -19.60 -23.69 -11.02
C THR A 452 -18.67 -24.68 -10.33
N ALA A 453 -18.66 -25.95 -10.77
CA ALA A 453 -17.71 -26.94 -10.26
C ALA A 453 -16.23 -26.59 -10.58
N GLU A 454 -15.98 -25.69 -11.53
CA GLU A 454 -14.67 -25.45 -12.13
C GLU A 454 -14.12 -24.05 -11.84
N ALA A 455 -14.99 -23.06 -11.58
CA ALA A 455 -14.59 -21.68 -11.32
C ALA A 455 -15.65 -20.90 -10.52
N ILE A 456 -15.22 -19.81 -9.87
CA ILE A 456 -16.10 -18.81 -9.27
C ILE A 456 -16.27 -17.70 -10.32
N GLY A 457 -17.52 -17.32 -10.60
CA GLY A 457 -17.81 -16.19 -11.48
C GLY A 457 -17.56 -14.85 -10.79
N PRO A 458 -17.55 -13.76 -11.57
CA PRO A 458 -17.39 -12.43 -11.01
C PRO A 458 -18.55 -12.10 -10.08
N LEU A 459 -18.27 -11.29 -9.06
CA LEU A 459 -19.30 -10.65 -8.26
C LEU A 459 -20.03 -9.63 -9.14
N VAL A 460 -21.32 -9.80 -9.38
CA VAL A 460 -22.11 -8.87 -10.19
C VAL A 460 -23.03 -8.07 -9.28
N CYS A 461 -22.87 -6.75 -9.25
CA CYS A 461 -23.58 -5.87 -8.32
C CYS A 461 -24.52 -4.90 -9.02
N ARG A 462 -25.59 -4.51 -8.31
CA ARG A 462 -26.53 -3.45 -8.69
C ARG A 462 -26.84 -2.62 -7.46
N PHE A 463 -26.79 -1.31 -7.65
CA PHE A 463 -27.25 -0.36 -6.66
C PHE A 463 -28.76 -0.19 -6.77
N VAL A 464 -29.45 -0.22 -5.64
CA VAL A 464 -30.90 -0.02 -5.59
C VAL A 464 -31.26 1.00 -4.51
N ASP A 465 -32.04 2.02 -4.88
CA ASP A 465 -32.51 3.03 -3.92
C ASP A 465 -33.53 2.41 -2.98
N VAL A 466 -33.24 2.35 -1.68
CA VAL A 466 -34.20 1.88 -0.66
C VAL A 466 -34.90 3.06 0.06
N ILE A 467 -34.55 4.29 -0.33
CA ILE A 467 -34.87 5.59 0.31
C ILE A 467 -36.30 5.72 0.86
N GLU A 468 -36.39 6.21 2.10
CA GLU A 468 -37.60 6.62 2.82
C GLU A 468 -37.87 8.14 2.70
N VAL A 469 -39.11 8.57 2.99
CA VAL A 469 -39.54 9.97 3.00
C VAL A 469 -39.00 10.70 4.24
N PRO A 470 -38.40 11.90 4.13
CA PRO A 470 -37.94 12.66 5.29
C PRO A 470 -39.09 12.97 6.24
N LEU A 471 -38.82 12.88 7.55
CA LEU A 471 -39.79 13.20 8.61
C LEU A 471 -40.17 14.68 8.57
N GLU A 472 -39.16 15.53 8.36
CA GLU A 472 -39.33 16.97 8.18
C GLU A 472 -38.28 17.51 7.20
N VAL A 473 -38.68 18.51 6.41
CA VAL A 473 -37.79 19.25 5.51
C VAL A 473 -37.97 20.73 5.80
N VAL A 474 -36.89 21.41 6.16
CA VAL A 474 -36.91 22.81 6.57
C VAL A 474 -35.95 23.62 5.72
N SER A 475 -36.44 24.70 5.10
CA SER A 475 -35.58 25.68 4.43
C SER A 475 -35.19 26.78 5.42
N GLY A 476 -33.90 27.10 5.49
CA GLY A 476 -33.44 28.18 6.37
C GLY A 476 -33.42 29.56 5.70
N SER A 477 -33.13 30.59 6.50
CA SER A 477 -32.99 31.96 6.00
C SER A 477 -31.78 32.12 5.07
N THR A 478 -31.81 33.09 4.18
CA THR A 478 -30.77 33.36 3.18
C THR A 478 -30.32 34.83 3.22
N GLY A 479 -29.20 35.17 2.56
CA GLY A 479 -28.70 36.54 2.58
C GLY A 479 -27.23 36.71 2.15
N ASN A 480 -26.74 37.94 2.30
CA ASN A 480 -25.38 38.32 1.90
C ASN A 480 -24.34 37.78 2.88
N ILE A 481 -23.18 37.39 2.35
CA ILE A 481 -21.97 37.03 3.09
C ILE A 481 -20.99 38.21 2.93
N PRO A 482 -20.75 39.01 3.99
CA PRO A 482 -19.89 40.17 3.95
C PRO A 482 -18.40 39.81 4.05
N ASP A 483 -17.58 40.63 3.39
CA ASP A 483 -16.12 40.57 3.38
C ASP A 483 -15.52 41.26 4.62
N ASP A 484 -15.70 40.70 5.81
CA ASP A 484 -15.23 41.32 7.05
C ASP A 484 -14.61 40.38 8.08
N GLY A 485 -14.41 39.10 7.74
CA GLY A 485 -13.84 38.10 8.64
C GLY A 485 -14.76 37.67 9.77
N ASN A 486 -15.99 38.20 9.86
CA ASN A 486 -16.94 37.85 10.92
C ASN A 486 -17.96 36.80 10.42
N PRO A 487 -18.40 35.89 11.31
CA PRO A 487 -19.42 34.91 10.98
C PRO A 487 -20.78 35.57 10.69
N THR A 488 -21.44 35.12 9.63
CA THR A 488 -22.84 35.44 9.32
C THR A 488 -23.73 34.24 9.63
N LEU A 489 -24.79 34.46 10.40
CA LEU A 489 -25.67 33.39 10.89
C LEU A 489 -26.99 33.34 10.12
N PHE A 490 -27.37 32.14 9.69
CA PHE A 490 -28.63 31.84 9.02
C PHE A 490 -29.39 30.78 9.81
N VAL A 491 -30.71 30.90 9.93
CA VAL A 491 -31.51 30.07 10.85
C VAL A 491 -32.59 29.26 10.12
N ALA A 492 -32.73 27.99 10.48
CA ALA A 492 -33.86 27.12 10.15
C ALA A 492 -34.56 26.68 11.44
N ILE A 493 -35.89 26.52 11.42
CA ILE A 493 -36.67 26.12 12.61
C ILE A 493 -37.25 24.72 12.38
N VAL A 494 -36.76 23.75 13.14
CA VAL A 494 -37.25 22.37 13.16
C VAL A 494 -38.36 22.24 14.19
N SER A 495 -39.44 21.53 13.84
CA SER A 495 -40.64 21.40 14.67
C SER A 495 -40.96 19.96 15.09
N THR A 496 -40.33 18.96 14.47
CA THR A 496 -40.49 17.56 14.80
C THR A 496 -39.87 17.20 16.15
N MET A 497 -40.62 16.47 16.99
CA MET A 497 -40.19 16.03 18.32
C MET A 497 -39.54 14.63 18.33
N THR A 498 -39.52 13.96 17.18
CA THR A 498 -38.86 12.65 17.07
C THR A 498 -37.36 12.86 17.02
N LEU A 499 -36.60 12.06 17.77
CA LEU A 499 -35.13 12.12 17.75
C LEU A 499 -34.65 11.84 16.32
N PRO A 500 -33.80 12.70 15.74
CA PRO A 500 -33.24 12.43 14.45
C PRO A 500 -32.26 11.27 14.63
N LEU A 501 -32.25 10.38 13.67
CA LEU A 501 -31.23 9.37 13.57
C LEU A 501 -30.30 9.66 12.38
N ASP A 502 -30.76 10.40 11.37
CA ASP A 502 -29.92 10.89 10.25
C ASP A 502 -30.34 12.32 9.84
N VAL A 503 -29.35 13.13 9.45
CA VAL A 503 -29.51 14.54 9.08
C VAL A 503 -28.82 14.79 7.75
N ARG A 504 -29.50 15.50 6.84
CA ARG A 504 -28.93 15.95 5.57
C ARG A 504 -29.05 17.46 5.45
N VAL A 505 -27.99 18.11 4.97
CA VAL A 505 -27.97 19.55 4.78
C VAL A 505 -27.49 19.93 3.39
N THR A 506 -28.38 20.46 2.56
CA THR A 506 -28.01 21.00 1.25
C THR A 506 -27.69 22.48 1.38
N VAL A 507 -26.56 22.93 0.85
CA VAL A 507 -26.10 24.32 0.88
C VAL A 507 -25.81 24.80 -0.53
N ASP A 508 -26.32 25.98 -0.89
CA ASP A 508 -26.09 26.67 -2.17
C ASP A 508 -25.64 28.11 -1.91
N ILE A 509 -24.37 28.41 -2.17
CA ILE A 509 -23.72 29.71 -2.00
C ILE A 509 -23.14 30.15 -3.34
N ASP A 510 -23.43 31.38 -3.75
CA ASP A 510 -22.70 32.07 -4.81
C ASP A 510 -21.59 32.90 -4.19
N HIS A 511 -20.33 32.49 -4.40
CA HIS A 511 -19.14 33.20 -3.95
C HIS A 511 -18.04 33.09 -5.02
N PRO A 512 -17.30 34.18 -5.34
CA PRO A 512 -16.24 34.14 -6.34
C PRO A 512 -15.08 33.20 -6.01
N ASN A 513 -14.75 33.02 -4.72
CA ASN A 513 -13.68 32.15 -4.25
C ASN A 513 -14.17 31.33 -3.04
N ILE A 514 -14.57 30.07 -3.22
CA ILE A 514 -15.05 29.29 -2.08
C ILE A 514 -13.92 28.87 -1.12
N GLU A 515 -12.66 28.91 -1.56
CA GLU A 515 -11.46 28.69 -0.72
C GLU A 515 -11.35 29.68 0.45
N ASP A 516 -12.08 30.79 0.40
CA ASP A 516 -12.11 31.79 1.46
C ASP A 516 -13.16 31.46 2.54
N LEU A 517 -14.04 30.46 2.32
CA LEU A 517 -15.21 30.21 3.17
C LEU A 517 -14.98 29.15 4.25
N LEU A 518 -15.55 29.40 5.42
CA LEU A 518 -15.79 28.41 6.48
C LEU A 518 -17.31 28.30 6.72
N VAL A 519 -17.87 27.10 6.58
CA VAL A 519 -19.30 26.82 6.77
C VAL A 519 -19.49 25.81 7.90
N ARG A 520 -20.28 26.18 8.90
CA ARG A 520 -20.60 25.35 10.07
C ARG A 520 -22.10 25.23 10.26
N LEU A 521 -22.55 24.04 10.67
CA LEU A 521 -23.92 23.80 11.09
C LEU A 521 -23.93 23.57 12.59
N SER A 522 -24.80 24.28 13.31
CA SER A 522 -25.04 24.06 14.73
C SER A 522 -26.48 23.69 15.01
N ASP A 523 -26.65 22.72 15.91
CA ASP A 523 -27.96 22.30 16.40
C ASP A 523 -28.49 23.24 17.51
N PRO A 524 -29.72 23.03 18.03
CA PRO A 524 -30.29 23.86 19.08
C PRO A 524 -29.56 23.78 20.43
N GLU A 525 -28.73 22.77 20.65
CA GLU A 525 -27.95 22.57 21.89
C GLU A 525 -26.57 23.25 21.81
N GLY A 526 -26.16 23.66 20.60
CA GLY A 526 -24.92 24.37 20.34
C GLY A 526 -23.77 23.47 19.91
N ILE A 527 -24.02 22.18 19.64
CA ILE A 527 -23.05 21.31 18.98
C ILE A 527 -22.88 21.79 17.55
N SER A 528 -21.64 21.87 17.08
CA SER A 528 -21.31 22.44 15.77
C SER A 528 -20.43 21.51 14.96
N VAL A 529 -20.81 21.28 13.71
CA VAL A 529 -20.07 20.48 12.73
C VAL A 529 -19.65 21.37 11.57
N THR A 530 -18.39 21.28 11.17
CA THR A 530 -17.90 22.02 9.99
C THR A 530 -18.28 21.27 8.72
N LEU A 531 -19.16 21.87 7.93
CA LEU A 531 -19.59 21.32 6.65
C LEU A 531 -18.53 21.54 5.57
N PHE A 532 -17.94 22.74 5.51
CA PHE A 532 -16.98 23.13 4.49
C PHE A 532 -15.87 24.01 5.10
N ALA A 533 -14.62 23.80 4.68
CA ALA A 533 -13.48 24.58 5.15
C ALA A 533 -12.56 25.05 4.00
N ALA A 534 -11.94 26.21 4.21
CA ALA A 534 -11.03 26.89 3.27
C ALA A 534 -9.90 26.00 2.71
N ALA A 535 -9.39 25.05 3.50
CA ALA A 535 -8.23 24.22 3.12
C ALA A 535 -8.52 23.18 2.02
N VAL A 536 -9.78 22.97 1.66
CA VAL A 536 -10.25 21.86 0.80
C VAL A 536 -11.08 22.34 -0.41
N GLY A 537 -11.13 23.64 -0.66
CA GLY A 537 -11.93 24.26 -1.72
C GLY A 537 -11.08 24.91 -2.82
N GLU A 538 -11.48 24.73 -4.09
CA GLU A 538 -11.06 25.57 -5.22
C GLU A 538 -12.30 25.90 -6.08
N GLY A 539 -12.41 27.14 -6.58
CA GLY A 539 -13.41 27.53 -7.58
C GLY A 539 -14.50 28.50 -7.12
N ASN A 540 -15.55 28.62 -7.95
CA ASN A 540 -16.63 29.59 -7.79
C ASN A 540 -17.94 28.89 -7.43
N GLY A 541 -18.59 29.33 -6.36
CA GLY A 541 -19.87 28.80 -5.90
C GLY A 541 -19.77 27.43 -5.22
N LEU A 542 -20.61 27.23 -4.21
CA LEU A 542 -20.72 26.00 -3.43
C LEU A 542 -22.16 25.51 -3.54
N PHE A 543 -22.39 24.38 -4.20
CA PHE A 543 -23.68 23.69 -4.22
C PHE A 543 -23.46 22.21 -3.90
N SER A 544 -23.74 21.82 -2.66
CA SER A 544 -23.45 20.48 -2.15
C SER A 544 -24.47 20.03 -1.10
N THR A 545 -24.68 18.72 -0.99
CA THR A 545 -25.49 18.11 0.07
C THR A 545 -24.60 17.37 1.04
N TYR A 546 -24.51 17.85 2.28
CA TYR A 546 -23.75 17.16 3.31
C TYR A 546 -24.62 16.08 3.95
N TRP A 547 -24.08 14.88 3.98
CA TRP A 547 -24.74 13.70 4.52
C TRP A 547 -23.67 12.74 5.03
N GLN A 548 -23.88 12.13 6.20
CA GLN A 548 -22.84 11.32 6.83
C GLN A 548 -22.45 10.10 5.97
N ALA A 549 -23.42 9.45 5.33
CA ALA A 549 -23.16 8.27 4.49
C ALA A 549 -22.73 8.60 3.05
N ALA A 550 -22.53 9.88 2.72
CA ALA A 550 -21.99 10.26 1.41
C ALA A 550 -20.49 9.93 1.29
N GLY A 551 -19.95 10.08 0.08
CA GLY A 551 -18.50 9.97 -0.16
C GLY A 551 -17.70 11.08 0.54
N PRO A 552 -16.37 10.94 0.61
CA PRO A 552 -15.50 11.90 1.29
C PRO A 552 -15.66 13.32 0.72
N HIS A 553 -15.42 14.31 1.58
CA HIS A 553 -15.48 15.72 1.21
C HIS A 553 -14.49 16.02 0.07
N GLY A 554 -14.98 16.46 -1.09
CA GLY A 554 -14.13 16.61 -2.26
C GLY A 554 -14.77 17.36 -3.43
N SER A 555 -13.91 17.92 -4.29
CA SER A 555 -14.29 18.59 -5.53
C SER A 555 -14.96 17.60 -6.53
N PRO A 556 -15.93 18.04 -7.36
CA PRO A 556 -16.39 19.42 -7.56
C PRO A 556 -17.50 19.88 -6.62
N HIS A 557 -17.28 21.04 -5.97
CA HIS A 557 -18.16 21.61 -4.93
C HIS A 557 -19.40 22.34 -5.45
N GLY A 558 -19.47 22.65 -6.75
CA GLY A 558 -20.58 23.41 -7.37
C GLY A 558 -21.58 22.56 -8.17
N ALA A 559 -21.55 21.23 -8.01
CA ALA A 559 -22.28 20.30 -8.88
C ALA A 559 -23.51 19.64 -8.22
N GLY A 560 -23.84 20.01 -6.98
CA GLY A 560 -24.97 19.41 -6.24
C GLY A 560 -24.68 18.00 -5.76
N LEU A 561 -23.41 17.64 -5.62
CA LEU A 561 -22.98 16.32 -5.17
C LEU A 561 -23.26 16.16 -3.67
N SER A 562 -23.48 14.92 -3.25
CA SER A 562 -23.51 14.56 -1.84
C SER A 562 -22.10 14.26 -1.36
N MET A 563 -21.72 14.78 -0.19
CA MET A 563 -20.40 14.57 0.41
C MET A 563 -20.46 14.61 1.93
N ARG A 564 -19.44 14.11 2.62
CA ARG A 564 -19.33 14.26 4.08
C ARG A 564 -18.98 15.70 4.47
N PRO A 565 -19.27 16.10 5.73
CA PRO A 565 -18.73 17.33 6.29
C PRO A 565 -17.20 17.34 6.22
N ALA A 566 -16.60 18.52 6.00
CA ALA A 566 -15.15 18.72 5.96
C ALA A 566 -14.45 18.49 7.32
N GLY A 567 -15.21 18.43 8.42
CA GLY A 567 -14.69 18.09 9.75
C GLY A 567 -14.03 19.24 10.51
N PRO A 568 -13.67 19.04 11.80
CA PRO A 568 -13.93 17.84 12.62
C PRO A 568 -15.39 17.76 13.09
N GLY A 569 -15.82 16.56 13.50
CA GLY A 569 -17.21 16.23 13.87
C GLY A 569 -18.04 15.60 12.74
N SER A 570 -19.07 14.87 13.11
CA SER A 570 -20.01 14.14 12.26
C SER A 570 -21.39 14.78 12.29
N LEU A 571 -22.17 14.69 11.20
CA LEU A 571 -23.60 15.08 11.26
C LEU A 571 -24.39 14.25 12.27
N LEU A 572 -23.87 13.08 12.67
CA LEU A 572 -24.45 12.25 13.73
C LEU A 572 -24.28 12.82 15.12
N ASP A 573 -23.33 13.74 15.32
CA ASP A 573 -23.11 14.41 16.60
C ASP A 573 -24.23 15.43 16.88
N LEU A 574 -24.91 15.90 15.83
CA LEU A 574 -25.96 16.91 15.93
C LEU A 574 -27.26 16.28 16.43
N SER A 575 -27.77 16.76 17.57
CA SER A 575 -28.98 16.24 18.22
C SER A 575 -28.91 14.74 18.52
N ALA A 576 -27.71 14.22 18.77
CA ALA A 576 -27.40 12.81 19.01
C ALA A 576 -28.06 12.27 20.29
N GLY A 577 -29.36 11.99 20.28
CA GLY A 577 -30.13 11.56 21.46
C GLY A 577 -30.91 12.67 22.17
N SER A 578 -30.88 13.90 21.63
CA SER A 578 -31.63 15.05 22.11
C SER A 578 -32.66 15.54 21.08
N SER A 579 -33.60 16.38 21.54
CA SER A 579 -34.71 16.83 20.69
C SER A 579 -34.20 17.78 19.61
N PRO A 580 -34.46 17.53 18.31
CA PRO A 580 -33.99 18.39 17.22
C PRO A 580 -34.83 19.68 17.11
N VAL A 581 -35.90 19.80 17.90
CA VAL A 581 -36.78 20.97 17.94
C VAL A 581 -36.01 22.21 18.34
N GLY A 582 -35.99 23.21 17.47
CA GLY A 582 -35.40 24.50 17.79
C GLY A 582 -34.78 25.18 16.58
N ALA A 583 -33.95 26.17 16.88
CA ALA A 583 -33.23 26.93 15.88
C ALA A 583 -31.91 26.22 15.53
N TRP A 584 -31.86 25.68 14.32
CA TRP A 584 -30.61 25.24 13.69
C TRP A 584 -29.95 26.43 13.01
N THR A 585 -28.64 26.57 13.19
CA THR A 585 -27.90 27.73 12.70
C THR A 585 -26.82 27.30 11.71
N LEU A 586 -26.90 27.81 10.49
CA LEU A 586 -25.81 27.73 9.51
C LEU A 586 -24.95 29.00 9.65
N GLU A 587 -23.71 28.84 10.08
CA GLU A 587 -22.70 29.89 10.16
C GLU A 587 -21.84 29.86 8.90
N VAL A 588 -21.71 31.01 8.23
CA VAL A 588 -20.82 31.19 7.08
C VAL A 588 -19.87 32.35 7.36
N THR A 589 -18.57 32.09 7.30
CA THR A 589 -17.52 33.10 7.49
C THR A 589 -16.67 33.20 6.23
N ASP A 590 -16.45 34.41 5.75
CA ASP A 590 -15.46 34.71 4.71
C ASP A 590 -14.14 35.14 5.39
N LEU A 591 -13.13 34.27 5.31
CA LEU A 591 -11.87 34.39 6.06
C LEU A 591 -10.85 35.29 5.36
N ALA A 592 -11.03 35.63 4.09
CA ALA A 592 -10.06 36.40 3.31
C ALA A 592 -10.66 37.65 2.68
N ALA A 593 -9.88 38.73 2.68
CA ALA A 593 -10.34 40.00 2.16
C ALA A 593 -10.35 40.04 0.62
N GLY A 594 -11.43 40.53 0.00
CA GLY A 594 -11.47 40.93 -1.41
C GLY A 594 -12.70 40.50 -2.22
N SER A 595 -13.55 39.63 -1.68
CA SER A 595 -14.73 39.07 -2.35
C SER A 595 -15.93 39.08 -1.40
N THR A 596 -17.14 39.11 -1.93
CA THR A 596 -18.38 38.95 -1.15
C THR A 596 -19.23 37.88 -1.82
N GLY A 597 -20.10 37.20 -1.08
CA GLY A 597 -21.04 36.25 -1.67
C GLY A 597 -22.46 36.35 -1.14
N THR A 598 -23.26 35.37 -1.50
CA THR A 598 -24.67 35.24 -1.11
C THR A 598 -25.00 33.78 -0.87
N LEU A 599 -25.57 33.46 0.29
CA LEU A 599 -26.24 32.18 0.51
C LEU A 599 -27.56 32.21 -0.28
N ILE A 600 -27.63 31.44 -1.37
CA ILE A 600 -28.82 31.34 -2.24
C ILE A 600 -29.91 30.53 -1.56
N SER A 601 -29.54 29.36 -1.04
CA SER A 601 -30.46 28.47 -0.33
C SER A 601 -29.71 27.52 0.59
N TRP A 602 -30.41 27.04 1.62
CA TRP A 602 -30.01 25.83 2.31
C TRP A 602 -31.24 25.11 2.85
N LEU A 603 -31.12 23.79 2.91
CA LEU A 603 -32.19 22.86 3.26
C LEU A 603 -31.67 21.90 4.33
N LEU A 604 -32.48 21.67 5.36
CA LEU A 604 -32.24 20.67 6.38
C LEU A 604 -33.31 19.58 6.25
N GLU A 605 -32.90 18.33 6.09
CA GLU A 605 -33.78 17.17 6.07
C GLU A 605 -33.50 16.30 7.30
N ILE A 606 -34.56 15.91 8.01
CA ILE A 606 -34.50 15.11 9.24
C ILE A 606 -35.13 13.75 8.99
N HIS A 607 -34.42 12.68 9.38
CA HIS A 607 -34.84 11.29 9.23
C HIS A 607 -34.83 10.57 10.58
N ASP A 608 -35.76 9.63 10.80
CA ASP A 608 -35.95 8.86 12.04
C ASP A 608 -35.43 7.41 11.94
N VAL A 609 -34.48 7.17 11.03
CA VAL A 609 -33.78 5.89 10.81
C VAL A 609 -32.28 6.04 11.08
N PRO A 610 -31.61 5.09 11.77
CA PRO A 610 -30.17 5.12 12.01
C PRO A 610 -29.40 5.34 10.70
N PRO A 611 -28.28 6.06 10.70
CA PRO A 611 -27.45 6.13 9.51
C PRO A 611 -27.01 4.71 9.15
N ALA A 612 -26.97 4.38 7.86
CA ALA A 612 -26.36 3.14 7.39
C ALA A 612 -24.92 3.03 7.90
N VAL A 613 -24.35 1.81 7.97
CA VAL A 613 -22.90 1.64 8.20
C VAL A 613 -22.17 2.58 7.25
N LEU A 614 -21.45 3.52 7.84
CA LEU A 614 -20.78 4.57 7.10
C LEU A 614 -19.68 3.88 6.30
N PRO A 615 -19.66 3.99 4.95
CA PRO A 615 -18.36 4.04 4.31
C PRO A 615 -17.55 5.08 5.08
N GLY A 616 -16.33 4.75 5.43
CA GLY A 616 -15.58 5.60 6.32
C GLY A 616 -14.25 4.98 6.70
N PRO A 617 -13.32 5.83 7.13
CA PRO A 617 -12.19 5.38 7.90
C PRO A 617 -12.67 4.69 9.18
N ASP A 618 -11.87 3.78 9.74
CA ASP A 618 -12.14 3.16 11.04
C ASP A 618 -10.78 2.91 11.71
N LEU A 619 -10.51 3.71 12.75
CA LEU A 619 -9.22 3.69 13.43
C LEU A 619 -9.24 2.66 14.55
N ILE A 620 -8.60 1.53 14.28
CA ILE A 620 -8.41 0.48 15.28
C ILE A 620 -7.00 0.50 15.85
N ALA A 621 -6.91 0.29 17.15
CA ALA A 621 -5.64 0.14 17.86
C ALA A 621 -4.94 -1.18 17.48
N GLY A 622 -3.64 -1.14 17.20
CA GLY A 622 -2.83 -2.30 16.84
C GLY A 622 -1.87 -2.75 17.95
N GLU A 623 -1.30 -3.94 17.79
CA GLU A 623 -0.43 -4.57 18.79
C GLU A 623 0.91 -3.83 18.97
N HIS A 624 1.27 -3.53 20.22
CA HIS A 624 2.54 -2.91 20.55
C HIS A 624 3.67 -3.94 20.73
N SER A 625 4.89 -3.59 20.30
CA SER A 625 6.06 -4.48 20.46
C SER A 625 7.19 -3.87 21.28
N SER A 626 7.09 -2.59 21.66
CA SER A 626 8.21 -1.88 22.30
C SER A 626 7.77 -0.74 23.22
N MET A 627 8.41 -0.66 24.38
CA MET A 627 8.31 0.42 25.35
C MET A 627 9.73 0.79 25.84
N GLN A 628 10.01 2.09 26.00
CA GLN A 628 11.36 2.57 26.30
C GLN A 628 11.37 3.73 27.30
N GLN A 629 12.31 3.69 28.26
CA GLN A 629 12.67 4.86 29.05
C GLN A 629 13.48 5.86 28.21
N LEU A 630 13.02 7.11 28.12
CA LEU A 630 13.62 8.17 27.32
C LEU A 630 14.24 9.30 28.16
N GLY A 631 13.92 9.35 29.45
CA GLY A 631 14.48 10.35 30.36
C GLY A 631 14.29 10.01 31.83
N ARG A 632 14.98 10.80 32.67
CA ARG A 632 14.92 10.70 34.13
C ARG A 632 15.14 12.06 34.75
N LEU A 633 14.37 12.36 35.79
CA LEU A 633 14.54 13.53 36.64
C LEU A 633 14.36 13.10 38.11
N GLY A 634 15.46 12.92 38.83
CA GLY A 634 15.40 12.35 40.18
C GLY A 634 14.83 10.92 40.18
N ASP A 635 13.77 10.71 40.94
CA ASP A 635 12.99 9.47 41.04
C ASP A 635 11.87 9.36 39.99
N GLU A 636 11.70 10.36 39.13
CA GLU A 636 10.74 10.33 38.02
C GLU A 636 11.38 9.81 36.73
N VAL A 637 10.59 9.06 35.99
CA VAL A 637 10.99 8.41 34.74
C VAL A 637 10.04 8.81 33.64
N GLY A 638 10.60 9.27 32.52
CA GLY A 638 9.86 9.51 31.28
C GLY A 638 9.97 8.28 30.41
N ILE A 639 8.86 7.57 30.22
CA ILE A 639 8.75 6.36 29.39
C ILE A 639 7.88 6.70 28.19
N MET A 640 7.97 5.94 27.11
CA MET A 640 6.99 5.97 26.02
C MET A 640 6.81 4.59 25.40
N LEU A 641 5.67 4.42 24.73
CA LEU A 641 5.25 3.23 24.02
C LEU A 641 5.36 3.46 22.50
N GLN A 642 5.70 2.42 21.76
CA GLN A 642 5.44 2.36 20.32
C GLN A 642 3.94 2.51 20.10
N SER A 643 3.49 3.23 19.06
CA SER A 643 2.08 3.17 18.67
C SER A 643 1.94 2.38 17.39
N VAL A 644 0.85 1.62 17.29
CA VAL A 644 0.39 0.95 16.07
C VAL A 644 -1.07 1.30 15.90
N CYS A 645 -1.40 1.95 14.80
CA CYS A 645 -2.76 2.36 14.45
C CYS A 645 -3.09 1.77 13.10
N CYS A 646 -4.29 1.25 12.92
CA CYS A 646 -4.70 0.59 11.69
C CYS A 646 -6.01 1.17 11.19
N ASN A 647 -6.16 1.19 9.88
CA ASN A 647 -7.41 1.57 9.24
C ASN A 647 -8.17 0.30 8.86
N GLN A 648 -9.15 -0.12 9.64
CA GLN A 648 -10.03 -1.25 9.29
C GLN A 648 -11.20 -0.82 8.38
N GLY A 649 -11.33 0.48 8.15
CA GLY A 649 -12.39 1.08 7.39
C GLY A 649 -12.30 0.77 5.90
N ASN A 650 -13.23 1.31 5.14
CA ASN A 650 -13.27 1.18 3.69
C ASN A 650 -12.90 2.48 2.96
N GLU A 651 -12.45 3.50 3.69
CA GLU A 651 -11.86 4.72 3.15
C GLU A 651 -10.56 5.11 3.88
N PRO A 652 -9.63 5.87 3.27
CA PRO A 652 -8.40 6.34 3.93
C PRO A 652 -8.67 7.26 5.13
N LEU A 653 -7.91 7.07 6.23
CA LEU A 653 -7.90 7.93 7.43
C LEU A 653 -7.09 9.20 7.19
N ASP A 654 -7.58 10.34 7.66
CA ASP A 654 -6.88 11.62 7.64
C ASP A 654 -5.66 11.61 8.59
N TRP A 655 -4.53 12.10 8.08
CA TRP A 655 -3.24 12.05 8.78
C TRP A 655 -2.37 13.29 8.49
N HIS A 656 -3.02 14.41 8.19
CA HIS A 656 -2.40 15.69 7.89
C HIS A 656 -1.83 16.34 9.15
N GLY A 657 -0.53 16.22 9.35
CA GLY A 657 0.13 16.83 10.51
C GLY A 657 -0.02 18.36 10.57
N ASN A 658 0.22 18.90 11.78
CA ASN A 658 0.27 20.35 12.05
C ASN A 658 0.99 21.14 10.92
N PRO A 659 0.42 22.27 10.44
CA PRO A 659 -0.63 23.06 11.07
C PRO A 659 -2.06 22.59 10.80
N SER A 660 -2.26 21.55 9.99
CA SER A 660 -3.60 20.97 9.80
C SER A 660 -4.10 20.35 11.12
N PRO A 661 -5.40 20.43 11.43
CA PRO A 661 -5.99 19.72 12.56
C PRO A 661 -6.40 18.27 12.22
N LEU A 662 -6.33 17.88 10.94
CA LEU A 662 -6.83 16.61 10.42
C LEU A 662 -5.80 15.48 10.61
N HIS A 663 -5.45 15.16 11.86
CA HIS A 663 -4.55 14.06 12.21
C HIS A 663 -4.96 13.39 13.53
N PRO A 664 -4.61 12.11 13.75
CA PRO A 664 -4.91 11.44 15.00
C PRO A 664 -4.06 11.94 16.17
N PHE A 665 -4.69 11.97 17.35
CA PHE A 665 -4.05 12.21 18.64
C PHE A 665 -3.85 10.88 19.37
N MET A 666 -2.71 10.73 20.05
CA MET A 666 -2.37 9.49 20.74
C MET A 666 -1.96 9.79 22.18
N VAL A 667 -2.62 9.17 23.14
CA VAL A 667 -2.26 9.27 24.57
C VAL A 667 -1.87 7.92 25.10
N PHE A 668 -0.88 7.92 26.00
CA PHE A 668 -0.37 6.71 26.62
C PHE A 668 -0.59 6.80 28.12
N ASN A 669 -0.99 5.70 28.74
CA ASN A 669 -1.27 5.59 30.16
C ASN A 669 -0.59 4.35 30.75
N LEU A 670 -0.28 4.39 32.05
CA LEU A 670 0.26 3.25 32.79
C LEU A 670 -0.56 3.03 34.05
N TYR A 671 -0.93 1.78 34.28
CA TYR A 671 -1.79 1.34 35.37
C TYR A 671 -1.10 0.26 36.18
N ARG A 672 -1.40 0.28 37.47
CA ARG A 672 -1.09 -0.79 38.39
C ARG A 672 -2.39 -1.46 38.80
N VAL A 673 -2.51 -2.76 38.52
CA VAL A 673 -3.72 -3.55 38.72
C VAL A 673 -3.43 -4.68 39.69
N SER A 674 -4.02 -4.64 40.86
CA SER A 674 -4.03 -5.73 41.83
C SER A 674 -5.41 -6.39 41.88
N PRO A 675 -5.56 -7.54 42.57
CA PRO A 675 -6.88 -8.11 42.81
C PRO A 675 -7.85 -7.14 43.48
N ASP A 676 -7.35 -6.22 44.31
CA ASP A 676 -8.20 -5.35 45.13
C ASP A 676 -8.40 -3.97 44.50
N ARG A 677 -7.54 -3.53 43.59
CA ARG A 677 -7.57 -2.16 43.09
C ARG A 677 -6.89 -1.98 41.73
N ILE A 678 -7.43 -1.08 40.92
CA ILE A 678 -6.74 -0.47 39.80
C ILE A 678 -6.43 1.00 40.11
N VAL A 679 -5.20 1.42 39.85
CA VAL A 679 -4.77 2.83 39.94
C VAL A 679 -3.97 3.21 38.70
N GLN A 680 -4.23 4.39 38.15
CA GLN A 680 -3.36 4.97 37.12
C GLN A 680 -2.16 5.63 37.81
N VAL A 681 -0.95 5.25 37.38
CA VAL A 681 0.31 5.73 37.97
C VAL A 681 1.03 6.75 37.10
N GLY A 682 0.65 6.87 35.83
CA GLY A 682 1.17 7.89 34.93
C GLY A 682 0.40 8.01 33.62
N GLY A 683 0.68 9.08 32.89
CA GLY A 683 0.11 9.37 31.58
C GLY A 683 0.95 10.38 30.82
N SER A 684 0.86 10.37 29.49
CA SER A 684 1.53 11.34 28.62
C SER A 684 0.64 12.51 28.25
N TRP A 685 1.23 13.59 27.73
CA TRP A 685 0.52 14.51 26.84
C TRP A 685 0.12 13.81 25.54
N ALA A 686 -0.76 14.44 24.75
CA ALA A 686 -1.21 13.88 23.48
C ALA A 686 -0.13 14.06 22.40
N LYS A 687 0.26 12.97 21.75
CA LYS A 687 1.10 13.01 20.56
C LYS A 687 0.24 13.40 19.36
N HIS A 688 0.63 14.46 18.68
CA HIS A 688 0.04 14.88 17.41
C HIS A 688 0.74 14.12 16.29
N ALA A 689 -0.01 13.40 15.45
CA ALA A 689 0.58 12.68 14.34
C ALA A 689 1.06 13.64 13.23
N PRO A 690 2.34 13.61 12.84
CA PRO A 690 2.87 14.56 11.85
C PRO A 690 2.67 14.14 10.39
N GLY A 691 2.02 12.99 10.14
CA GLY A 691 2.00 12.26 8.86
C GLY A 691 2.27 10.77 9.09
N PRO A 692 1.73 9.85 8.26
CA PRO A 692 1.93 8.42 8.43
C PRO A 692 3.42 8.10 8.30
N ALA A 693 4.02 7.55 9.36
CA ALA A 693 5.45 7.25 9.40
C ALA A 693 5.80 5.98 8.63
N THR A 694 4.90 5.01 8.63
CA THR A 694 5.03 3.76 7.87
C THR A 694 3.67 3.40 7.32
N THR A 695 3.55 3.13 6.01
CA THR A 695 2.33 2.53 5.46
C THR A 695 2.58 1.03 5.33
N ALA A 696 2.11 0.25 6.31
CA ALA A 696 2.37 -1.19 6.43
C ALA A 696 1.06 -1.99 6.56
N ASN A 697 1.13 -3.32 6.68
CA ASN A 697 -0.02 -4.19 6.91
C ASN A 697 0.12 -4.93 8.27
N ALA A 698 0.40 -4.20 9.34
CA ALA A 698 0.70 -4.80 10.65
C ALA A 698 -0.53 -5.48 11.28
N CYS A 699 -1.73 -4.95 11.04
CA CYS A 699 -2.98 -5.57 11.53
C CYS A 699 -3.54 -6.68 10.61
N GLY A 700 -2.96 -6.89 9.42
CA GLY A 700 -3.34 -8.01 8.55
C GLY A 700 -4.63 -7.81 7.75
N PHE A 701 -5.16 -6.59 7.64
CA PHE A 701 -6.38 -6.29 6.88
C PHE A 701 -6.17 -6.20 5.37
N GLY A 702 -4.92 -6.08 4.93
CA GLY A 702 -4.57 -5.85 3.53
C GLY A 702 -4.43 -4.36 3.26
N CYS A 703 -3.22 -3.89 2.96
CA CYS A 703 -2.93 -2.46 2.89
C CYS A 703 -3.03 -1.91 1.46
N THR A 704 -3.99 -1.02 1.24
CA THR A 704 -4.15 -0.21 0.03
C THR A 704 -3.43 1.11 0.23
N ILE A 705 -2.23 1.26 -0.33
CA ILE A 705 -1.39 2.45 -0.13
C ILE A 705 -2.03 3.66 -0.85
N PRO A 706 -2.32 4.77 -0.15
CA PRO A 706 -2.83 5.99 -0.77
C PRO A 706 -1.80 6.61 -1.71
N THR A 707 -2.29 7.38 -2.69
CA THR A 707 -1.44 8.13 -3.61
C THR A 707 -0.82 9.38 -3.00
N ASP A 708 -1.40 9.87 -1.90
CA ASP A 708 -0.92 11.04 -1.16
C ASP A 708 -0.21 10.63 0.14
N PRO A 709 0.72 11.45 0.65
CA PRO A 709 1.47 11.14 1.87
C PRO A 709 0.74 11.58 3.15
N TRP A 710 -0.53 12.00 3.08
CA TRP A 710 -1.25 12.63 4.19
C TRP A 710 -2.42 11.81 4.70
N THR A 711 -2.67 10.64 4.13
CA THR A 711 -3.71 9.70 4.57
C THR A 711 -3.13 8.33 4.90
N LEU A 712 -3.77 7.60 5.81
CA LEU A 712 -3.51 6.18 6.06
C LEU A 712 -4.55 5.35 5.31
N GLY A 713 -4.10 4.60 4.31
CA GLY A 713 -5.01 3.88 3.41
C GLY A 713 -5.75 2.72 4.04
N VAL A 714 -6.76 2.25 3.31
CA VAL A 714 -7.64 1.14 3.70
C VAL A 714 -6.82 -0.11 4.01
N GLY A 715 -7.05 -0.68 5.19
CA GLY A 715 -6.35 -1.84 5.72
C GLY A 715 -4.86 -1.64 6.03
N CYS A 716 -4.34 -0.42 5.89
CA CYS A 716 -2.97 -0.08 6.25
C CYS A 716 -2.84 0.21 7.74
N SER A 717 -1.61 0.10 8.23
CA SER A 717 -1.20 0.40 9.59
C SER A 717 -0.07 1.42 9.60
N ASP A 718 -0.12 2.36 10.54
CA ASP A 718 0.97 3.26 10.87
C ASP A 718 1.66 2.89 12.19
N ILE A 719 2.98 3.00 12.23
CA ILE A 719 3.82 2.57 13.36
C ILE A 719 4.81 3.67 13.72
N TYR A 720 4.71 4.21 14.93
CA TYR A 720 5.73 5.10 15.49
C TYR A 720 6.52 4.43 16.60
N SER A 721 7.84 4.55 16.53
CA SER A 721 8.71 4.09 17.63
C SER A 721 8.42 4.84 18.94
N ALA A 722 8.66 4.17 20.08
CA ALA A 722 8.58 4.79 21.40
C ALA A 722 9.39 6.10 21.50
N GLY A 723 10.60 6.11 20.92
CA GLY A 723 11.45 7.31 20.89
C GLY A 723 10.83 8.47 20.12
N TYR A 724 10.18 8.20 18.99
CA TYR A 724 9.51 9.24 18.20
C TYR A 724 8.28 9.78 18.92
N ASN A 725 7.42 8.89 19.45
CA ASN A 725 6.28 9.28 20.27
C ASN A 725 6.70 10.15 21.46
N GLY A 726 7.87 9.89 22.05
CA GLY A 726 8.43 10.69 23.15
C GLY A 726 9.16 11.97 22.78
N THR A 727 9.04 12.41 21.54
CA THR A 727 9.59 13.70 21.11
C THR A 727 8.73 14.83 21.68
N GLN A 728 9.25 15.56 22.65
CA GLN A 728 8.49 16.54 23.44
C GLN A 728 7.92 17.71 22.62
N SER A 729 8.51 18.01 21.47
CA SER A 729 8.03 19.07 20.57
C SER A 729 6.77 18.72 19.77
N VAL A 730 6.34 17.45 19.76
CA VAL A 730 5.09 17.01 19.11
C VAL A 730 4.03 16.55 20.13
N LEU A 731 4.31 16.73 21.42
CA LEU A 731 3.41 16.42 22.52
C LEU A 731 2.68 17.70 22.95
N GLY A 732 1.37 17.74 22.79
CA GLY A 732 0.46 18.84 23.16
C GLY A 732 -0.44 18.46 24.34
N PRO A 733 -0.93 19.45 25.12
CA PRO A 733 -1.77 19.18 26.28
C PRO A 733 -3.12 18.60 25.83
N ARG A 734 -3.57 17.52 26.48
CA ARG A 734 -4.86 16.87 26.17
C ARG A 734 -6.06 17.82 26.22
N SER A 735 -5.96 18.91 27.00
CA SER A 735 -7.02 19.92 27.15
C SER A 735 -7.24 20.83 25.95
N GLU A 736 -6.38 20.78 24.93
CA GLU A 736 -6.58 21.49 23.66
C GLU A 736 -7.41 20.68 22.64
N ILE A 737 -7.75 19.43 22.98
CA ILE A 737 -8.43 18.48 22.11
C ILE A 737 -9.80 18.16 22.70
N ASP A 738 -10.84 18.27 21.87
CA ASP A 738 -12.14 17.69 22.14
C ASP A 738 -12.12 16.21 21.71
N PRO A 739 -12.18 15.26 22.65
CA PRO A 739 -12.02 13.83 22.34
C PRO A 739 -13.26 13.20 21.70
N PHE A 740 -14.43 13.83 21.80
CA PHE A 740 -15.68 13.32 21.25
C PHE A 740 -15.77 13.66 19.76
N THR A 741 -15.43 14.89 19.40
CA THR A 741 -15.51 15.39 18.01
C THR A 741 -14.18 15.30 17.25
N GLY A 742 -13.06 15.09 17.96
CA GLY A 742 -11.72 15.23 17.41
C GLY A 742 -11.30 16.69 17.17
N TYR A 743 -12.06 17.68 17.66
CA TYR A 743 -11.77 19.09 17.41
C TYR A 743 -10.47 19.56 18.05
N TYR A 744 -9.70 20.30 17.26
CA TYR A 744 -8.44 20.92 17.66
C TYR A 744 -8.17 22.17 16.80
N ASP A 745 -7.65 23.22 17.45
CA ASP A 745 -7.25 24.45 16.78
C ASP A 745 -5.74 24.69 16.96
N PHE A 746 -4.97 24.48 15.88
CA PHE A 746 -3.54 24.73 15.89
C PHE A 746 -3.21 26.18 16.22
N ASN A 747 -4.03 27.17 15.84
CA ASN A 747 -3.69 28.58 16.02
C ASN A 747 -3.59 29.00 17.48
N THR A 748 -4.37 28.35 18.35
CA THR A 748 -4.38 28.60 19.79
C THR A 748 -3.53 27.61 20.58
N SER A 749 -3.03 26.56 19.93
CA SER A 749 -2.20 25.53 20.56
C SER A 749 -0.84 26.05 21.02
N ILE A 750 -0.34 25.51 22.14
CA ILE A 750 1.05 25.71 22.57
C ILE A 750 2.07 25.22 21.54
N LEU A 751 1.68 24.34 20.62
CA LEU A 751 2.55 23.85 19.54
C LEU A 751 2.77 24.92 18.45
N ASN A 752 1.86 25.89 18.31
CA ASN A 752 1.99 27.02 17.39
C ASN A 752 2.80 28.17 18.01
N GLY A 753 4.09 27.91 18.24
CA GLY A 753 4.98 28.91 18.81
C GLY A 753 6.36 28.38 19.15
N PRO A 754 7.27 29.26 19.60
CA PRO A 754 8.60 28.87 20.05
C PRO A 754 8.49 27.92 21.26
N GLN A 755 8.98 26.70 21.08
CA GLN A 755 8.97 25.70 22.13
C GLN A 755 10.02 26.02 23.22
N PRO A 756 9.67 25.87 24.52
CA PRO A 756 10.63 26.06 25.60
C PRO A 756 11.67 24.91 25.64
N SER A 757 12.71 25.07 26.46
CA SER A 757 13.57 23.94 26.82
C SER A 757 12.83 23.02 27.78
N PHE A 758 12.75 21.75 27.46
CA PHE A 758 12.10 20.74 28.29
C PHE A 758 13.07 20.10 29.27
N ASP A 759 12.57 19.67 30.43
CA ASP A 759 13.30 18.69 31.24
C ASP A 759 13.19 17.27 30.63
N PRO A 760 13.95 16.26 31.10
CA PRO A 760 13.94 14.93 30.48
C PRO A 760 12.63 14.13 30.59
N VAL A 761 11.67 14.51 31.44
CA VAL A 761 10.43 13.76 31.68
C VAL A 761 9.16 14.52 31.29
N GLU A 762 9.24 15.84 31.15
CA GLU A 762 8.14 16.74 30.74
C GLU A 762 7.39 16.20 29.51
N ARG A 763 6.06 16.28 29.52
CA ARG A 763 5.12 15.84 28.46
C ARG A 763 5.10 14.33 28.15
N ARG A 764 6.12 13.56 28.49
CA ARG A 764 6.18 12.10 28.26
C ARG A 764 5.27 11.36 29.24
N LEU A 765 5.10 10.05 29.08
CA LEU A 765 4.48 9.22 30.11
C LEU A 765 5.37 9.22 31.35
N ARG A 766 5.02 10.09 32.30
CA ARG A 766 5.78 10.36 33.53
C ARG A 766 5.27 9.48 34.66
N VAL A 767 6.18 8.75 35.30
CA VAL A 767 5.91 7.85 36.43
C VAL A 767 7.00 7.97 37.49
N LEU A 768 6.70 7.55 38.74
CA LEU A 768 7.70 7.44 39.79
C LEU A 768 8.34 6.05 39.82
N ASP A 769 9.63 5.98 40.16
CA ASP A 769 10.36 4.72 40.35
C ASP A 769 9.62 3.74 41.26
N GLY A 770 8.99 4.25 42.32
CA GLY A 770 8.30 3.42 43.31
C GLY A 770 7.01 2.76 42.79
N ASP A 771 6.36 3.36 41.79
CA ASP A 771 5.11 2.83 41.24
C ASP A 771 5.34 1.67 40.27
N ILE A 772 6.52 1.63 39.64
CA ILE A 772 6.89 0.60 38.66
C ILE A 772 7.84 -0.46 39.20
N ASP A 773 8.29 -0.34 40.47
CA ASP A 773 9.18 -1.32 41.09
C ASP A 773 8.39 -2.58 41.51
N PRO A 774 8.66 -3.76 40.91
CA PRO A 774 7.98 -5.00 41.26
C PRO A 774 8.26 -5.47 42.69
N MET A 775 9.34 -5.02 43.32
CA MET A 775 9.64 -5.34 44.72
C MET A 775 8.76 -4.56 45.70
N LEU A 776 8.31 -3.37 45.32
CA LEU A 776 7.43 -2.53 46.15
C LEU A 776 5.95 -2.85 45.93
N ASN A 777 5.59 -3.39 44.75
CA ASN A 777 4.22 -3.73 44.38
C ASN A 777 4.09 -5.17 43.86
N PRO A 778 4.53 -6.20 44.62
CA PRO A 778 4.56 -7.58 44.15
C PRO A 778 3.18 -8.22 43.88
N GLU A 779 2.12 -7.60 44.39
CA GLU A 779 0.72 -8.02 44.22
C GLU A 779 0.03 -7.43 42.99
N SER A 780 0.72 -6.55 42.27
CA SER A 780 0.14 -5.80 41.16
C SER A 780 0.82 -6.13 39.83
N ASP A 781 0.01 -6.29 38.80
CA ASP A 781 0.44 -6.30 37.41
C ASP A 781 0.51 -4.86 36.87
N LEU A 782 1.42 -4.62 35.91
CA LEU A 782 1.54 -3.35 35.21
C LEU A 782 0.94 -3.45 33.82
N PHE A 783 0.01 -2.56 33.50
CA PHE A 783 -0.61 -2.46 32.19
C PHE A 783 -0.27 -1.12 31.57
N VAL A 784 0.18 -1.12 30.32
CA VAL A 784 0.27 0.09 29.49
C VAL A 784 -0.93 0.14 28.57
N GLU A 785 -1.42 1.35 28.29
CA GLU A 785 -2.55 1.59 27.40
C GLU A 785 -2.17 2.66 26.39
N ALA A 786 -2.65 2.51 25.15
CA ALA A 786 -2.69 3.58 24.16
C ALA A 786 -4.15 3.82 23.76
N LEU A 787 -4.56 5.09 23.79
CA LEU A 787 -5.86 5.57 23.31
C LEU A 787 -5.61 6.55 22.16
N TYR A 788 -6.35 6.34 21.07
CA TYR A 788 -6.29 7.14 19.86
C TYR A 788 -7.58 7.92 19.69
N VAL A 789 -7.49 9.13 19.15
CA VAL A 789 -8.63 9.96 18.77
C VAL A 789 -8.36 10.50 17.37
N ALA A 790 -9.25 10.20 16.43
CA ALA A 790 -9.26 10.80 15.10
C ALA A 790 -10.64 11.41 14.84
N HIS A 791 -10.69 12.50 14.07
CA HIS A 791 -11.94 13.22 13.84
C HIS A 791 -12.86 12.54 12.83
N ASP A 792 -12.31 11.63 12.03
CA ASP A 792 -12.95 10.88 10.96
C ASP A 792 -13.11 9.39 11.30
N ASP A 793 -12.83 9.03 12.57
CA ASP A 793 -13.08 7.70 13.13
C ASP A 793 -14.50 7.63 13.71
N PRO A 794 -15.45 6.93 13.04
CA PRO A 794 -16.84 6.84 13.48
C PRO A 794 -17.02 5.90 14.67
N THR A 795 -16.02 5.06 14.96
CA THR A 795 -16.08 3.96 15.93
C THR A 795 -15.09 4.18 17.05
N SER A 796 -15.46 4.98 18.05
CA SER A 796 -14.52 5.27 19.13
C SER A 796 -14.28 4.11 20.13
N SER A 797 -14.74 2.87 19.86
CA SER A 797 -14.71 1.74 20.82
C SER A 797 -13.48 0.83 20.77
N ASP A 798 -12.82 0.77 19.62
CA ASP A 798 -11.68 -0.10 19.32
C ASP A 798 -10.39 0.70 19.03
N ASN A 799 -10.46 2.02 19.17
CA ASN A 799 -9.34 2.95 19.16
C ASN A 799 -8.49 2.96 20.46
N VAL A 800 -8.65 1.96 21.32
CA VAL A 800 -7.87 1.80 22.56
C VAL A 800 -7.41 0.36 22.73
N ILE A 801 -6.18 0.18 23.21
CA ILE A 801 -5.60 -1.14 23.49
C ILE A 801 -4.76 -1.06 24.76
N HIS A 802 -4.74 -2.16 25.52
CA HIS A 802 -3.84 -2.31 26.66
C HIS A 802 -3.03 -3.61 26.61
N ASP A 803 -1.81 -3.54 27.14
CA ASP A 803 -0.84 -4.64 27.16
C ASP A 803 -0.28 -4.85 28.56
N LEU A 804 -0.03 -6.11 28.92
CA LEU A 804 0.70 -6.47 30.12
C LEU A 804 2.20 -6.16 29.94
N VAL A 805 2.80 -5.48 30.91
CA VAL A 805 4.19 -5.02 30.85
C VAL A 805 5.07 -5.75 31.86
N GLY A 806 6.07 -6.44 31.36
CA GLY A 806 7.19 -6.92 32.17
C GLY A 806 8.18 -5.79 32.46
N VAL A 807 8.58 -5.63 33.72
CA VAL A 807 9.55 -4.61 34.16
C VAL A 807 10.76 -5.25 34.80
N SER A 808 11.95 -4.75 34.46
CA SER A 808 13.20 -5.13 35.12
C SER A 808 14.11 -3.93 35.32
N GLY A 809 14.88 -3.93 36.40
CA GLY A 809 15.73 -2.81 36.81
C GLY A 809 15.70 -2.62 38.31
N SER A 810 16.14 -1.44 38.76
CA SER A 810 16.02 -0.99 40.14
C SER A 810 15.82 0.53 40.17
N MET A 811 15.30 1.06 41.27
CA MET A 811 15.17 2.51 41.44
C MET A 811 16.50 3.24 41.19
N GLY A 812 16.42 4.41 40.56
CA GLY A 812 17.59 5.25 40.24
C GLY A 812 18.48 4.79 39.08
N VAL A 813 18.17 3.68 38.41
CA VAL A 813 18.86 3.25 37.16
C VAL A 813 17.95 3.37 35.94
N ILE A 814 18.33 2.76 34.81
CA ILE A 814 17.46 2.67 33.63
C ILE A 814 16.59 1.41 33.77
N TRP A 815 15.27 1.58 33.68
CA TRP A 815 14.31 0.49 33.62
C TRP A 815 14.24 -0.09 32.20
N SER A 816 14.03 -1.40 32.13
CA SER A 816 13.80 -2.13 30.88
C SER A 816 12.41 -2.76 30.90
N PHE A 817 11.71 -2.63 29.78
CA PHE A 817 10.32 -3.05 29.61
C PHE A 817 10.22 -4.14 28.56
N SER A 818 9.29 -5.07 28.73
CA SER A 818 8.98 -6.12 27.75
C SER A 818 7.48 -6.28 27.60
N ILE A 819 7.01 -6.39 26.37
CA ILE A 819 5.64 -6.74 26.00
C ILE A 819 5.72 -8.10 25.32
N ALA A 820 5.08 -9.11 25.91
CA ALA A 820 5.29 -10.51 25.51
C ALA A 820 4.01 -11.19 25.01
N ASP A 821 2.85 -10.70 25.43
CA ASP A 821 1.54 -11.23 25.05
C ASP A 821 0.85 -10.24 24.10
N PRO A 822 -0.04 -10.72 23.21
CA PRO A 822 -0.87 -9.85 22.40
C PRO A 822 -1.69 -8.89 23.28
N GLY A 823 -1.74 -7.63 22.87
CA GLY A 823 -2.60 -6.64 23.51
C GLY A 823 -4.07 -6.99 23.42
N THR A 824 -4.86 -6.43 24.33
CA THR A 824 -6.33 -6.58 24.32
C THR A 824 -6.95 -5.24 23.95
N ILE A 825 -7.73 -5.23 22.86
CA ILE A 825 -8.51 -4.06 22.47
C ILE A 825 -9.54 -3.76 23.58
N GLY A 826 -9.62 -2.49 23.95
CA GLY A 826 -10.36 -2.00 25.09
C GLY A 826 -9.45 -1.31 26.13
N PRO A 827 -10.01 -0.45 27.00
CA PRO A 827 -9.24 0.25 28.01
C PRO A 827 -8.80 -0.68 29.15
N ALA A 828 -7.67 -0.36 29.78
CA ALA A 828 -7.04 -1.17 30.83
C ALA A 828 -7.93 -1.35 32.08
N ILE A 829 -8.94 -0.49 32.28
CA ILE A 829 -9.92 -0.65 33.35
C ILE A 829 -10.66 -2.00 33.29
N LEU A 830 -10.87 -2.54 32.08
CA LEU A 830 -11.53 -3.82 31.87
C LEU A 830 -10.71 -5.03 32.36
N SER A 831 -9.41 -4.83 32.62
CA SER A 831 -8.51 -5.85 33.16
C SER A 831 -8.57 -5.96 34.69
N TRP A 832 -9.38 -5.15 35.40
CA TRP A 832 -9.49 -5.24 36.86
C TRP A 832 -10.27 -6.49 37.30
N PRO A 833 -9.62 -7.49 37.95
CA PRO A 833 -10.24 -8.80 38.12
C PRO A 833 -11.44 -8.78 39.07
N GLY A 834 -12.59 -9.29 38.62
CA GLY A 834 -13.79 -9.45 39.43
C GLY A 834 -14.51 -8.14 39.78
N ALA A 835 -14.21 -7.05 39.09
CA ALA A 835 -15.00 -5.82 39.14
C ALA A 835 -16.24 -5.91 38.22
N GLN A 836 -17.28 -5.17 38.57
CA GLN A 836 -18.43 -4.90 37.70
C GLN A 836 -18.18 -3.62 36.91
N PHE A 837 -18.50 -3.63 35.62
CA PHE A 837 -18.31 -2.49 34.72
C PHE A 837 -19.64 -1.96 34.21
N THR A 838 -19.76 -0.63 34.16
CA THR A 838 -20.88 0.07 33.53
C THR A 838 -20.34 1.21 32.66
N GLU A 839 -20.69 1.20 31.38
CA GLU A 839 -20.50 2.36 30.52
C GLU A 839 -21.55 3.42 30.87
N VAL A 840 -21.13 4.68 30.94
CA VAL A 840 -22.00 5.83 31.17
C VAL A 840 -21.83 6.86 30.07
N ARG A 841 -22.95 7.45 29.66
CA ARG A 841 -23.07 8.57 28.72
C ARG A 841 -24.11 9.56 29.26
N PRO A 842 -24.07 10.82 28.84
CA PRO A 842 -25.20 11.74 29.05
C PRO A 842 -26.49 11.14 28.50
N GLU A 843 -27.64 11.41 29.14
CA GLU A 843 -28.94 10.91 28.65
C GLU A 843 -29.29 11.52 27.29
N SER A 844 -28.85 12.75 27.07
CA SER A 844 -28.94 13.45 25.79
C SER A 844 -28.08 12.84 24.68
N ALA A 845 -27.14 11.95 25.00
CA ALA A 845 -26.07 11.41 24.14
C ALA A 845 -25.27 12.47 23.34
N SER A 846 -25.29 13.72 23.82
CA SER A 846 -24.60 14.90 23.29
C SER A 846 -23.06 14.92 23.47
N ASP A 847 -22.46 13.84 23.97
CA ASP A 847 -21.03 13.77 24.33
C ASP A 847 -20.58 12.30 24.40
N GLY A 848 -19.28 12.09 24.62
CA GLY A 848 -18.68 10.77 24.71
C GLY A 848 -19.09 9.96 25.95
N ARG A 849 -18.28 8.95 26.24
CA ARG A 849 -18.51 7.93 27.25
C ARG A 849 -17.42 7.89 28.30
N SER A 850 -17.78 7.26 29.41
CA SER A 850 -16.89 6.91 30.51
C SER A 850 -17.24 5.51 31.01
N ILE A 851 -16.31 4.84 31.66
CA ILE A 851 -16.51 3.51 32.24
C ILE A 851 -16.33 3.59 33.73
N VAL A 852 -17.34 3.12 34.47
CA VAL A 852 -17.31 2.97 35.93
C VAL A 852 -17.10 1.50 36.26
N ALA A 853 -16.02 1.21 36.98
CA ALA A 853 -15.77 -0.08 37.58
C ALA A 853 -16.05 -0.03 39.08
N SER A 854 -16.65 -1.08 39.64
CA SER A 854 -16.97 -1.18 41.07
C SER A 854 -16.71 -2.57 41.62
N LYS A 855 -16.28 -2.65 42.88
CA LYS A 855 -16.00 -3.90 43.58
C LYS A 855 -16.17 -3.76 45.08
N ALA A 856 -16.75 -4.79 45.72
CA ALA A 856 -16.82 -4.90 47.18
C ALA A 856 -16.02 -6.11 47.68
N ILE A 857 -15.16 -5.88 48.67
CA ILE A 857 -14.18 -6.84 49.17
C ILE A 857 -14.42 -7.07 50.68
N PRO A 858 -14.73 -8.30 51.13
CA PRO A 858 -14.97 -8.57 52.54
C PRO A 858 -13.68 -8.46 53.35
N GLN A 859 -13.71 -7.69 54.44
CA GLN A 859 -12.58 -7.50 55.37
C GLN A 859 -12.68 -8.39 56.63
N GLY A 860 -13.81 -9.09 56.80
CA GLY A 860 -14.14 -9.84 58.01
C GLY A 860 -14.83 -8.97 59.06
N GLY A 861 -15.52 -9.61 60.01
CA GLY A 861 -16.24 -8.90 61.07
C GLY A 861 -17.42 -8.05 60.60
N GLY A 862 -18.00 -8.34 59.43
CA GLY A 862 -19.10 -7.55 58.84
C GLY A 862 -18.65 -6.32 58.04
N LEU A 863 -17.35 -6.01 58.02
CA LEU A 863 -16.79 -4.89 57.26
C LEU A 863 -16.53 -5.26 55.80
N TRP A 864 -16.81 -4.30 54.93
CA TRP A 864 -16.62 -4.40 53.47
C TRP A 864 -15.88 -3.17 52.96
N ARG A 865 -14.89 -3.41 52.10
CA ARG A 865 -14.18 -2.37 51.36
C ARG A 865 -14.83 -2.21 49.99
N TYR A 866 -15.34 -1.02 49.71
CA TYR A 866 -15.89 -0.65 48.41
C TYR A 866 -14.83 0.14 47.65
N GLU A 867 -14.47 -0.32 46.46
CA GLU A 867 -13.54 0.32 45.53
C GLU A 867 -14.27 0.64 44.23
N TYR A 868 -14.00 1.82 43.69
CA TYR A 868 -14.53 2.30 42.43
C TYR A 868 -13.39 2.87 41.59
N ALA A 869 -13.47 2.72 40.27
CA ALA A 869 -12.59 3.39 39.33
C ALA A 869 -13.42 3.96 38.19
N ILE A 870 -13.10 5.17 37.74
CA ILE A 870 -13.79 5.82 36.64
C ILE A 870 -12.74 6.18 35.60
N PHE A 871 -12.87 5.61 34.41
CA PHE A 871 -12.05 5.96 33.23
C PHE A 871 -12.88 6.80 32.27
N ASN A 872 -12.46 8.04 32.04
CA ASN A 872 -13.07 8.88 31.02
C ASN A 872 -12.42 8.55 29.66
N HIS A 873 -13.17 7.97 28.73
CA HIS A 873 -12.68 7.59 27.40
C HIS A 873 -12.60 8.83 26.50
N ASP A 874 -13.77 9.37 26.16
CA ASP A 874 -13.97 10.47 25.20
C ASP A 874 -15.04 11.48 25.68
N LEU A 875 -15.37 11.52 26.97
CA LEU A 875 -16.34 12.47 27.52
C LEU A 875 -15.69 13.87 27.69
N ALA A 876 -15.97 14.76 26.73
CA ALA A 876 -15.39 16.10 26.62
C ALA A 876 -15.75 17.01 27.80
N ARG A 877 -16.98 16.92 28.31
CA ARG A 877 -17.42 17.70 29.49
C ARG A 877 -16.68 17.37 30.79
N GLY A 878 -16.00 16.22 30.84
CA GLY A 878 -15.34 15.69 32.04
C GLY A 878 -16.32 15.38 33.18
N ILE A 879 -15.82 14.75 34.25
CA ILE A 879 -16.64 14.43 35.43
C ILE A 879 -16.16 15.27 36.61
N GLY A 880 -17.10 15.91 37.31
CA GLY A 880 -16.83 16.82 38.42
C GLY A 880 -17.23 16.28 39.80
N ARG A 881 -18.09 15.26 39.85
CA ARG A 881 -18.62 14.69 41.09
C ARG A 881 -19.04 13.24 40.94
N LEU A 882 -18.88 12.47 42.01
CA LEU A 882 -19.38 11.10 42.18
C LEU A 882 -20.16 11.01 43.49
N ASP A 883 -21.36 10.44 43.43
CA ASP A 883 -22.21 10.10 44.57
C ASP A 883 -22.50 8.61 44.60
N ILE A 884 -22.14 7.95 45.70
CA ILE A 884 -22.51 6.56 45.98
C ILE A 884 -23.60 6.58 47.05
N PRO A 885 -24.84 6.16 46.74
CA PRO A 885 -25.91 6.07 47.74
C PRO A 885 -25.57 5.08 48.86
N VAL A 886 -25.83 5.47 50.10
CA VAL A 886 -25.59 4.66 51.29
C VAL A 886 -26.61 5.02 52.37
N SER A 887 -27.34 4.02 52.87
CA SER A 887 -28.36 4.16 53.92
C SER A 887 -27.83 4.88 55.17
N PRO A 888 -28.61 5.79 55.81
CA PRO A 888 -28.16 6.55 56.99
C PRO A 888 -27.68 5.71 58.18
N GLY A 889 -28.12 4.45 58.29
CA GLY A 889 -27.74 3.52 59.35
C GLY A 889 -26.39 2.81 59.17
N VAL A 890 -25.73 3.00 58.01
CA VAL A 890 -24.44 2.39 57.69
C VAL A 890 -23.29 3.30 58.14
N THR A 891 -22.34 2.74 58.88
CA THR A 891 -21.11 3.43 59.28
C THR A 891 -20.11 3.41 58.13
N VAL A 892 -19.68 4.60 57.69
CA VAL A 892 -18.65 4.75 56.65
C VAL A 892 -17.35 5.28 57.26
N THR A 893 -16.23 4.66 56.91
CA THR A 893 -14.87 5.02 57.33
C THR A 893 -13.90 4.94 56.16
N ASP A 894 -12.65 5.39 56.35
CA ASP A 894 -11.55 5.24 55.39
C ASP A 894 -11.90 5.68 53.95
N ILE A 895 -12.52 6.84 53.81
CA ILE A 895 -12.83 7.43 52.50
C ILE A 895 -11.52 7.85 51.82
N THR A 896 -11.23 7.27 50.67
CA THR A 896 -9.99 7.48 49.90
C THR A 896 -10.28 8.00 48.49
N PHE A 897 -9.28 8.64 47.89
CA PHE A 897 -9.26 9.11 46.52
C PHE A 897 -7.82 9.00 46.01
N ASP A 898 -7.65 8.50 44.79
CA ASP A 898 -6.36 8.45 44.11
C ASP A 898 -6.50 8.91 42.66
N SER A 899 -5.55 9.74 42.24
CA SER A 899 -5.36 10.21 40.87
C SER A 899 -3.86 10.27 40.57
N PRO A 900 -3.43 10.05 39.33
CA PRO A 900 -2.04 10.28 38.95
C PRO A 900 -1.69 11.77 39.07
N LEU A 901 -0.39 12.08 39.13
CA LEU A 901 0.07 13.46 38.93
C LEU A 901 -0.10 13.81 37.44
N ILE A 902 -0.99 14.75 37.14
CA ILE A 902 -1.25 15.18 35.77
C ILE A 902 -0.47 16.45 35.48
N GLU A 903 0.46 16.38 34.54
CA GLU A 903 1.09 17.56 33.98
C GLU A 903 0.07 18.34 33.15
N THR A 904 -0.26 19.55 33.58
CA THR A 904 -1.40 20.29 33.03
C THR A 904 -1.17 21.79 33.02
N ILE A 905 -1.79 22.45 32.05
CA ILE A 905 -1.87 23.91 31.96
C ILE A 905 -3.30 24.30 32.36
N ALA A 906 -3.45 25.25 33.28
CA ALA A 906 -4.74 25.79 33.72
C ALA A 906 -5.69 24.82 34.49
N TRP A 907 -5.20 23.67 34.98
CA TRP A 907 -5.97 22.75 35.84
C TRP A 907 -5.23 22.43 37.14
N SER A 908 -5.95 21.96 38.15
CA SER A 908 -5.40 21.59 39.46
C SER A 908 -5.16 20.08 39.55
N ASN A 909 -4.26 19.67 40.45
CA ASN A 909 -4.08 18.30 40.90
C ASN A 909 -4.60 18.10 42.34
N ASP A 910 -5.38 19.06 42.87
CA ASP A 910 -5.94 18.93 44.22
C ASP A 910 -6.85 17.70 44.30
N PRO A 911 -6.74 16.89 45.37
CA PRO A 911 -7.51 15.67 45.51
C PRO A 911 -9.00 15.95 45.71
N TRP A 912 -9.87 15.07 45.22
CA TRP A 912 -11.30 15.19 45.50
C TRP A 912 -11.58 14.83 46.95
N LEU A 913 -12.12 15.80 47.69
CA LEU A 913 -12.46 15.56 49.09
C LEU A 913 -13.71 14.70 49.16
N GLY A 914 -13.54 13.47 49.66
CA GLY A 914 -14.64 12.57 49.97
C GLY A 914 -15.31 12.93 51.29
N SER A 915 -16.64 12.90 51.32
CA SER A 915 -17.42 13.20 52.52
C SER A 915 -18.65 12.31 52.64
N ARG A 916 -19.05 12.00 53.87
CA ARG A 916 -20.27 11.24 54.18
C ARG A 916 -21.43 12.20 54.41
N GLY A 917 -22.40 12.19 53.51
CA GLY A 917 -23.71 12.83 53.67
C GLY A 917 -24.67 11.95 54.50
N ALA A 918 -25.96 12.33 54.52
CA ALA A 918 -26.98 11.53 55.21
C ALA A 918 -27.29 10.23 54.47
N ASP A 919 -27.29 10.28 53.14
CA ASP A 919 -27.79 9.26 52.22
C ASP A 919 -26.78 8.87 51.13
N SER A 920 -25.59 9.49 51.11
CA SER A 920 -24.54 9.16 50.15
C SER A 920 -23.11 9.34 50.72
N VAL A 921 -22.13 8.79 50.02
CA VAL A 921 -20.73 9.20 50.07
C VAL A 921 -20.43 9.96 48.78
N THR A 922 -19.91 11.18 48.91
CA THR A 922 -19.72 12.11 47.79
C THR A 922 -18.26 12.53 47.70
N TRP A 923 -17.71 12.48 46.48
CA TRP A 923 -16.45 13.13 46.10
C TRP A 923 -16.75 14.18 45.04
N GLN A 924 -16.10 15.34 45.13
CA GLN A 924 -16.25 16.40 44.14
C GLN A 924 -14.99 17.25 44.04
N THR A 925 -14.72 17.74 42.85
CA THR A 925 -13.81 18.87 42.62
C THR A 925 -14.55 20.20 42.80
N ALA A 926 -13.82 21.32 42.76
CA ALA A 926 -14.42 22.64 42.66
C ALA A 926 -15.33 22.75 41.41
N PRO A 927 -16.57 23.28 41.55
CA PRO A 927 -17.50 23.45 40.45
C PRO A 927 -17.08 24.63 39.56
N VAL A 928 -17.51 24.62 38.29
CA VAL A 928 -17.22 25.71 37.32
C VAL A 928 -17.66 27.07 37.88
N ALA A 929 -18.80 27.13 38.55
CA ALA A 929 -19.35 28.33 39.17
C ALA A 929 -18.45 28.99 40.24
N SER A 930 -17.49 28.24 40.80
CA SER A 930 -16.57 28.77 41.83
C SER A 930 -15.50 29.72 41.26
N GLY A 931 -15.23 29.66 39.95
CA GLY A 931 -14.13 30.40 39.30
C GLY A 931 -12.73 29.98 39.77
N SER A 932 -12.61 28.92 40.57
CA SER A 932 -11.34 28.35 41.00
C SER A 932 -10.88 27.27 40.03
N VAL A 933 -9.56 27.04 39.97
CA VAL A 933 -8.98 26.02 39.09
C VAL A 933 -9.34 24.63 39.62
N ALA A 934 -10.15 23.89 38.87
CA ALA A 934 -10.66 22.58 39.26
C ALA A 934 -9.74 21.42 38.83
N ASN A 935 -10.00 20.23 39.36
CA ASN A 935 -9.41 18.96 38.96
C ASN A 935 -10.50 17.99 38.44
N PRO A 936 -11.24 18.30 37.35
CA PRO A 936 -12.21 17.34 36.81
C PRO A 936 -11.50 16.11 36.23
N LEU A 937 -12.19 14.97 36.22
CA LEU A 937 -11.75 13.78 35.50
C LEU A 937 -11.95 14.00 34.00
N ARG A 938 -10.85 14.33 33.32
CA ARG A 938 -10.76 14.62 31.88
C ARG A 938 -10.46 13.34 31.09
N TRP A 939 -10.62 13.41 29.78
CA TRP A 939 -10.47 12.26 28.88
C TRP A 939 -9.07 11.63 28.92
N GLY A 940 -9.05 10.31 28.71
CA GLY A 940 -7.88 9.45 28.81
C GLY A 940 -7.29 9.30 30.21
N TRP A 941 -7.97 9.74 31.27
CA TRP A 941 -7.52 9.57 32.67
C TRP A 941 -8.48 8.68 33.46
N LEU A 942 -7.96 8.07 34.52
CA LEU A 942 -8.69 7.24 35.48
C LEU A 942 -8.48 7.73 36.91
N TYR A 943 -9.58 7.93 37.64
CA TYR A 943 -9.56 8.20 39.08
C TYR A 943 -10.15 7.02 39.86
N SER A 944 -9.57 6.74 41.03
CA SER A 944 -9.98 5.65 41.91
C SER A 944 -10.50 6.18 43.24
N PHE A 945 -11.59 5.60 43.74
CA PHE A 945 -12.32 6.03 44.92
C PHE A 945 -12.57 4.81 45.81
N GLY A 946 -12.70 5.02 47.12
CA GLY A 946 -13.10 3.92 47.98
C GLY A 946 -13.45 4.33 49.40
N PHE A 947 -14.13 3.44 50.10
CA PHE A 947 -14.44 3.57 51.53
C PHE A 947 -14.71 2.21 52.15
N THR A 948 -14.66 2.15 53.47
CA THR A 948 -15.02 0.97 54.25
C THR A 948 -16.39 1.20 54.89
N ALA A 949 -17.28 0.21 54.79
CA ALA A 949 -18.60 0.23 55.43
C ALA A 949 -18.88 -1.06 56.21
N ASP A 950 -19.74 -0.98 57.22
CA ASP A 950 -20.21 -2.08 58.07
C ASP A 950 -21.44 -2.82 57.52
N ALA A 951 -21.68 -2.70 56.21
CA ALA A 951 -22.80 -3.33 55.53
C ALA A 951 -22.32 -4.11 54.30
N ALA A 952 -22.97 -5.26 54.07
CA ALA A 952 -22.72 -6.12 52.92
C ALA A 952 -23.20 -5.47 51.61
N PRO A 953 -22.56 -5.79 50.46
CA PRO A 953 -22.86 -5.16 49.19
C PRO A 953 -24.20 -5.60 48.60
N GLU A 954 -24.81 -4.69 47.85
CA GLU A 954 -26.02 -4.86 47.03
C GLU A 954 -25.81 -4.19 45.65
N ASP A 955 -26.68 -4.51 44.70
CA ASP A 955 -26.74 -3.77 43.44
C ASP A 955 -27.27 -2.36 43.69
N GLY A 956 -26.52 -1.34 43.28
CA GLY A 956 -26.85 0.06 43.48
C GLY A 956 -26.69 0.88 42.20
N VAL A 957 -27.12 2.14 42.28
CA VAL A 957 -26.95 3.12 41.20
C VAL A 957 -26.15 4.31 41.72
N ALA A 958 -24.95 4.50 41.21
CA ALA A 958 -24.14 5.69 41.46
C ALA A 958 -24.57 6.83 40.54
N THR A 959 -24.46 8.07 41.02
CA THR A 959 -24.66 9.26 40.21
C THR A 959 -23.32 9.96 39.96
N LEU A 960 -23.05 10.26 38.70
CA LEU A 960 -21.93 11.08 38.26
C LEU A 960 -22.49 12.41 37.74
N LEU A 961 -21.76 13.51 37.95
CA LEU A 961 -22.13 14.81 37.39
C LEU A 961 -21.03 15.30 36.46
N GLY A 962 -21.40 15.69 35.24
CA GLY A 962 -20.46 16.34 34.31
C GLY A 962 -19.89 17.64 34.89
N HIS A 963 -18.65 18.00 34.54
CA HIS A 963 -18.01 19.21 35.08
C HIS A 963 -18.33 20.46 34.27
N ALA A 964 -18.06 20.45 32.96
CA ALA A 964 -18.33 21.59 32.09
C ALA A 964 -19.84 21.81 31.87
N ILE A 965 -20.58 20.70 31.77
CA ILE A 965 -22.04 20.65 31.68
C ILE A 965 -22.53 19.76 32.83
N GLU A 966 -23.23 20.35 33.81
CA GLU A 966 -23.71 19.66 35.02
C GLU A 966 -24.95 18.79 34.75
N GLU A 967 -24.83 17.85 33.80
CA GLU A 967 -25.83 16.82 33.51
C GLU A 967 -25.51 15.55 34.32
N PRO A 968 -26.50 14.95 35.02
CA PRO A 968 -26.29 13.72 35.76
C PRO A 968 -26.21 12.51 34.82
N MET A 969 -25.33 11.57 35.16
CA MET A 969 -25.20 10.26 34.51
C MET A 969 -25.30 9.17 35.58
N SER A 970 -25.93 8.05 35.26
CA SER A 970 -26.16 6.95 36.20
C SER A 970 -25.31 5.73 35.86
N ALA A 971 -24.66 5.14 36.86
CA ALA A 971 -23.90 3.89 36.71
C ALA A 971 -24.46 2.81 37.64
N THR A 972 -24.71 1.61 37.12
CA THR A 972 -24.95 0.44 37.97
C THR A 972 -23.64 0.03 38.62
N VAL A 973 -23.64 -0.11 39.94
CA VAL A 973 -22.44 -0.42 40.72
C VAL A 973 -22.74 -1.42 41.83
N VAL A 974 -21.70 -2.09 42.31
CA VAL A 974 -21.73 -2.79 43.59
C VAL A 974 -21.60 -1.75 44.70
N GLY A 975 -22.70 -1.44 45.39
CA GLY A 975 -22.77 -0.42 46.43
C GLY A 975 -23.19 -1.00 47.78
N PRO A 976 -23.12 -0.22 48.87
CA PRO A 976 -23.74 -0.61 50.14
C PRO A 976 -25.27 -0.48 50.04
N PRO A 977 -26.01 -1.02 51.02
CA PRO A 977 -27.47 -0.96 51.02
C PRO A 977 -27.96 0.48 51.06
N THR A 978 -28.99 0.76 50.26
CA THR A 978 -29.65 2.08 50.19
C THR A 978 -30.92 2.11 51.04
N ALA A 979 -31.54 0.95 51.25
CA ALA A 979 -32.68 0.79 52.12
C ALA A 979 -32.26 0.84 53.62
N PRO A 980 -33.18 1.23 54.52
CA PRO A 980 -32.97 1.11 55.96
C PRO A 980 -32.58 -0.31 56.38
N LEU A 981 -31.53 -0.44 57.19
CA LEU A 981 -31.18 -1.72 57.82
C LEU A 981 -31.92 -1.87 59.15
N PHE A 982 -32.45 -3.05 59.42
CA PHE A 982 -33.10 -3.38 60.70
C PHE A 982 -32.94 -4.86 61.04
N ILE A 983 -33.29 -5.22 62.28
CA ILE A 983 -33.43 -6.63 62.72
C ILE A 983 -34.93 -6.89 62.88
N ARG A 984 -35.47 -7.90 62.19
CA ARG A 984 -36.88 -8.25 62.33
C ARG A 984 -37.15 -8.72 63.76
N SER A 985 -38.27 -8.26 64.34
CA SER A 985 -38.67 -8.41 65.74
C SER A 985 -37.99 -7.51 66.77
N GLU A 986 -37.07 -6.63 66.37
CA GLU A 986 -36.46 -5.62 67.24
C GLU A 986 -37.27 -4.32 67.12
N CYS A 987 -38.44 -4.31 67.75
CA CYS A 987 -39.46 -3.29 67.54
C CYS A 987 -39.23 -2.04 68.41
N ASN A 988 -38.48 -2.17 69.52
CA ASN A 988 -38.26 -1.07 70.46
C ASN A 988 -36.97 -0.27 70.22
N GLY A 989 -36.04 -0.74 69.39
CA GLY A 989 -34.80 -0.04 69.00
C GLY A 989 -33.64 -0.17 69.98
N ASP A 990 -33.66 -1.11 70.93
CA ASP A 990 -32.61 -1.34 71.93
C ASP A 990 -31.51 -2.34 71.48
N GLY A 991 -31.68 -2.96 70.32
CA GLY A 991 -30.71 -3.86 69.68
C GLY A 991 -30.79 -5.31 70.17
N MET A 992 -31.79 -5.68 70.96
CA MET A 992 -32.02 -7.03 71.46
C MET A 992 -33.43 -7.50 71.13
N VAL A 993 -33.57 -8.64 70.45
CA VAL A 993 -34.89 -9.26 70.22
C VAL A 993 -35.33 -10.04 71.47
N ASP A 994 -36.22 -9.46 72.28
CA ASP A 994 -36.74 -10.06 73.52
C ASP A 994 -38.23 -9.76 73.83
N LEU A 995 -38.65 -9.98 75.08
CA LEU A 995 -40.04 -9.78 75.51
C LEU A 995 -40.44 -8.29 75.48
N ALA A 996 -39.49 -7.38 75.64
CA ALA A 996 -39.71 -5.94 75.63
C ALA A 996 -40.24 -5.46 74.27
N ASP A 997 -39.82 -6.07 73.16
CA ASP A 997 -40.34 -5.77 71.82
C ASP A 997 -41.82 -6.10 71.68
N ALA A 998 -42.24 -7.29 72.13
CA ALA A 998 -43.64 -7.68 72.10
C ALA A 998 -44.51 -6.76 72.97
N ILE A 999 -44.00 -6.33 74.13
CA ILE A 999 -44.69 -5.38 75.01
C ILE A 999 -44.77 -4.00 74.34
N PHE A 1000 -43.68 -3.52 73.76
CA PHE A 1000 -43.61 -2.24 73.06
C PHE A 1000 -44.64 -2.20 71.92
N LEU A 1001 -44.68 -3.24 71.09
CA LEU A 1001 -45.62 -3.38 70.00
C LEU A 1001 -47.09 -3.41 70.47
N LEU A 1002 -47.40 -4.16 71.52
CA LEU A 1002 -48.76 -4.18 72.09
C LEU A 1002 -49.18 -2.82 72.67
N VAL A 1003 -48.26 -2.07 73.27
CA VAL A 1003 -48.53 -0.70 73.77
C VAL A 1003 -48.75 0.26 72.60
N HIS A 1004 -47.97 0.14 71.52
CA HIS A 1004 -48.17 0.90 70.29
C HIS A 1004 -49.57 0.66 69.71
N LEU A 1005 -49.96 -0.61 69.51
CA LEU A 1005 -51.24 -1.00 68.90
C LEU A 1005 -52.48 -0.61 69.73
N PHE A 1006 -52.42 -0.71 71.06
CA PHE A 1006 -53.63 -0.61 71.90
C PHE A 1006 -53.66 0.56 72.87
N GLN A 1007 -52.55 1.27 73.09
CA GLN A 1007 -52.46 2.33 74.11
C GLN A 1007 -51.94 3.66 73.54
N SER A 1008 -51.90 3.81 72.21
CA SER A 1008 -51.31 4.99 71.55
C SER A 1008 -49.88 5.26 72.05
N GLY A 1009 -49.09 4.18 72.14
CA GLY A 1009 -47.67 4.23 72.49
C GLY A 1009 -46.83 5.03 71.49
N VAL A 1010 -45.53 5.15 71.79
CA VAL A 1010 -44.56 5.77 70.88
C VAL A 1010 -44.54 5.01 69.55
N THR A 1011 -44.41 5.72 68.43
CA THR A 1011 -44.26 5.12 67.10
C THR A 1011 -42.95 4.33 67.03
N PRO A 1012 -42.93 3.11 66.47
CA PRO A 1012 -41.70 2.34 66.31
C PRO A 1012 -40.65 3.08 65.48
N PRO A 1013 -39.35 2.93 65.81
CA PRO A 1013 -38.26 3.49 65.00
C PRO A 1013 -38.22 2.91 63.58
N CYS A 1014 -38.45 1.60 63.46
CA CYS A 1014 -38.70 0.94 62.19
C CYS A 1014 -39.99 0.13 62.26
N ALA A 1015 -40.91 0.39 61.33
CA ALA A 1015 -42.18 -0.31 61.26
C ALA A 1015 -42.01 -1.75 60.72
N ASN A 1016 -41.09 -2.00 59.78
CA ASN A 1016 -40.76 -3.36 59.28
C ASN A 1016 -40.18 -4.26 60.38
N ALA A 1017 -39.50 -3.69 61.38
CA ALA A 1017 -39.02 -4.46 62.51
C ALA A 1017 -40.18 -4.97 63.39
N CYS A 1018 -41.32 -4.28 63.36
CA CYS A 1018 -42.54 -4.61 64.10
C CYS A 1018 -43.55 -5.44 63.31
N ASP A 1019 -43.38 -5.57 61.98
CA ASP A 1019 -44.06 -6.57 61.15
C ASP A 1019 -43.28 -7.89 61.25
N ILE A 1020 -43.61 -8.67 62.27
CA ILE A 1020 -42.83 -9.82 62.72
C ILE A 1020 -43.14 -11.05 61.87
N ASN A 1021 -44.37 -11.15 61.36
CA ASN A 1021 -44.78 -12.25 60.50
C ASN A 1021 -44.58 -11.97 59.00
N ASP A 1022 -44.14 -10.77 58.63
CA ASP A 1022 -43.78 -10.34 57.28
C ASP A 1022 -44.98 -10.42 56.31
N ASP A 1023 -46.15 -9.99 56.79
CA ASP A 1023 -47.41 -10.00 56.03
C ASP A 1023 -47.84 -8.62 55.50
N ASN A 1024 -46.97 -7.62 55.61
CA ASN A 1024 -47.16 -6.22 55.22
C ASN A 1024 -48.22 -5.50 56.07
N ALA A 1025 -48.47 -5.94 57.31
CA ALA A 1025 -49.38 -5.29 58.24
C ALA A 1025 -48.89 -5.39 59.69
N ILE A 1026 -48.85 -4.27 60.40
CA ILE A 1026 -48.56 -4.26 61.84
C ILE A 1026 -49.86 -4.40 62.61
N ASP A 1027 -50.13 -5.60 63.13
CA ASP A 1027 -51.31 -5.90 63.91
C ASP A 1027 -51.06 -6.86 65.10
N VAL A 1028 -52.12 -7.46 65.64
CA VAL A 1028 -52.01 -8.34 66.82
C VAL A 1028 -51.31 -9.67 66.51
N ALA A 1029 -51.22 -10.07 65.24
CA ALA A 1029 -50.54 -11.28 64.79
C ALA A 1029 -49.03 -11.20 65.06
N ASP A 1030 -48.43 -10.02 64.98
CA ASP A 1030 -46.99 -9.79 65.18
C ASP A 1030 -46.48 -10.09 66.60
N PRO A 1031 -47.03 -9.50 67.68
CA PRO A 1031 -46.59 -9.84 69.03
C PRO A 1031 -46.94 -11.30 69.38
N ILE A 1032 -47.97 -11.91 68.75
CA ILE A 1032 -48.25 -13.34 68.91
C ILE A 1032 -47.15 -14.18 68.26
N ALA A 1033 -46.70 -13.81 67.05
CA ALA A 1033 -45.62 -14.48 66.35
C ALA A 1033 -44.32 -14.42 67.16
N LEU A 1034 -43.95 -13.24 67.69
CA LEU A 1034 -42.77 -13.06 68.53
C LEU A 1034 -42.81 -13.88 69.82
N LEU A 1035 -43.91 -13.80 70.57
CA LEU A 1035 -44.07 -14.56 71.82
C LEU A 1035 -44.09 -16.08 71.55
N GLY A 1036 -44.69 -16.48 70.43
CA GLY A 1036 -44.69 -17.86 69.95
C GLY A 1036 -43.29 -18.38 69.67
N TRP A 1037 -42.46 -17.56 69.01
CA TRP A 1037 -41.06 -17.89 68.74
C TRP A 1037 -40.23 -17.93 70.04
N LEU A 1038 -40.32 -16.90 70.90
CA LEU A 1038 -39.56 -16.81 72.16
C LEU A 1038 -39.86 -17.95 73.16
N PHE A 1039 -41.11 -18.40 73.26
CA PHE A 1039 -41.53 -19.30 74.34
C PHE A 1039 -42.09 -20.65 73.90
N SER A 1040 -42.51 -20.80 72.64
CA SER A 1040 -43.26 -21.98 72.17
C SER A 1040 -42.60 -22.74 71.01
N GLY A 1041 -41.46 -22.26 70.49
CA GLY A 1041 -40.74 -22.92 69.38
C GLY A 1041 -41.49 -22.87 68.05
N SER A 1042 -42.30 -21.83 67.83
CA SER A 1042 -42.93 -21.50 66.54
C SER A 1042 -41.87 -21.25 65.43
N PRO A 1043 -42.26 -21.16 64.14
CA PRO A 1043 -41.32 -21.00 63.03
C PRO A 1043 -40.33 -19.84 63.25
N VAL A 1044 -39.15 -19.99 62.65
CA VAL A 1044 -38.06 -18.99 62.69
C VAL A 1044 -38.57 -17.65 62.14
N VAL A 1045 -38.20 -16.56 62.82
CA VAL A 1045 -38.48 -15.18 62.38
C VAL A 1045 -38.00 -14.99 60.93
N PRO A 1046 -38.82 -14.44 60.01
CA PRO A 1046 -38.40 -14.12 58.65
C PRO A 1046 -37.17 -13.21 58.62
N ALA A 1047 -36.42 -13.22 57.51
CA ALA A 1047 -35.30 -12.32 57.35
C ALA A 1047 -35.77 -10.84 57.35
N PRO A 1048 -34.98 -9.88 57.85
CA PRO A 1048 -33.60 -10.01 58.34
C PRO A 1048 -33.48 -10.36 59.84
N TYR A 1049 -33.14 -11.62 60.16
CA TYR A 1049 -32.82 -12.12 61.51
C TYR A 1049 -31.86 -13.34 61.37
N PRO A 1050 -30.87 -13.56 62.27
CA PRO A 1050 -30.55 -12.83 63.51
C PRO A 1050 -29.68 -11.58 63.34
N GLY A 1051 -29.18 -11.31 62.13
CA GLY A 1051 -28.38 -10.12 61.84
C GLY A 1051 -29.21 -9.02 61.17
N CYS A 1052 -28.64 -7.81 61.11
CA CYS A 1052 -29.22 -6.72 60.34
C CYS A 1052 -29.23 -7.01 58.84
N GLY A 1053 -30.25 -6.50 58.16
CA GLY A 1053 -30.37 -6.56 56.71
C GLY A 1053 -31.51 -5.68 56.21
N VAL A 1054 -31.70 -5.67 54.89
CA VAL A 1054 -32.85 -5.08 54.23
C VAL A 1054 -34.05 -6.03 54.28
N ASP A 1055 -35.25 -5.49 54.07
CA ASP A 1055 -36.45 -6.31 53.91
C ASP A 1055 -36.40 -7.04 52.55
N PRO A 1056 -36.37 -8.39 52.51
CA PRO A 1056 -36.41 -9.12 51.25
C PRO A 1056 -37.79 -9.09 50.58
N THR A 1057 -38.84 -8.66 51.28
CA THR A 1057 -40.17 -8.51 50.71
C THR A 1057 -40.43 -7.06 50.31
N VAL A 1058 -41.08 -6.88 49.15
CA VAL A 1058 -41.42 -5.56 48.63
C VAL A 1058 -42.79 -5.18 49.17
N GLY A 1059 -42.88 -4.12 49.98
CA GLY A 1059 -44.14 -3.69 50.58
C GLY A 1059 -44.01 -2.52 51.55
N GLU A 1060 -45.16 -2.06 52.04
CA GLU A 1060 -45.26 -1.26 53.26
C GLU A 1060 -45.50 -2.24 54.42
N PRO A 1061 -44.99 -1.96 55.62
CA PRO A 1061 -44.56 -0.65 56.11
C PRO A 1061 -43.07 -0.31 55.79
N GLY A 1062 -42.62 0.91 56.12
CA GLY A 1062 -41.22 1.38 55.98
C GLY A 1062 -40.54 1.77 57.31
N CYS A 1063 -39.21 1.99 57.33
CA CYS A 1063 -38.51 2.50 58.53
C CYS A 1063 -38.32 4.03 58.48
N GLU A 1064 -38.93 4.80 59.39
CA GLU A 1064 -38.76 6.26 59.47
C GLU A 1064 -37.45 6.68 60.15
N SER A 1065 -36.94 5.90 61.10
CA SER A 1065 -35.66 6.12 61.78
C SER A 1065 -35.10 4.78 62.22
N PRO A 1066 -34.47 4.01 61.30
CA PRO A 1066 -33.96 2.69 61.61
C PRO A 1066 -33.00 2.74 62.81
N PRO A 1067 -33.15 1.83 63.80
CA PRO A 1067 -32.24 1.76 64.92
C PRO A 1067 -30.81 1.46 64.43
N ILE A 1068 -29.80 1.91 65.19
CA ILE A 1068 -28.40 1.67 64.84
C ILE A 1068 -28.14 0.16 64.99
N CYS A 1069 -27.82 -0.50 63.87
CA CYS A 1069 -27.41 -1.90 63.86
C CYS A 1069 -26.12 -2.08 64.69
N PRO A 1070 -26.14 -2.87 65.77
CA PRO A 1070 -25.00 -3.02 66.68
C PRO A 1070 -23.87 -3.92 66.16
#